data_AF-A0A8J5YPE5-F1
#
_entry.id   AF-A0A8J5YPE5-F1
#
_cell.length_a   1.000
_cell.length_b   1.000
_cell.length_c   1.000
_cell.angle_alpha   90.00
_cell.angle_beta   90.00
_cell.angle_gamma   90.00
#
_symmetry.space_group_name_H-M   'P 1'
#
loop_
_entity.id
_entity.type
_entity.pdbx_description
1 polymer ?
#
loop_
_entity_poly.entity_id
_entity_poly.type
_entity_poly.pdbx_seq_one_letter_code
_entity_poly.pdbx_strand_id
1 'polypeptide(L)'
;MHDRCGHTLLSGSEKLLLREVFTSVQDSESLSGYIRTCVFVRFSPPYRRREMYPPESNSKEFNMEKGFLDRVEDNAAVRVWSEKTQQEKGDSLAEGYESELWDFTRISVTQNDLRGLREIWNSWNDEIKQLFYYNYGDLPCLLDITVDKYLFRALAQFWNPAYSCFTFGGVDLVPTVEEYMVLLNCPSMQADRAYSRPVSVPPFSKKLMRITGMSEQWVAARIKQKGDSKCIPWGNLRDLILAHPDLKKRVDVFALSIYGLVVFPKALGYVDEAVSDLFDRLDKGTTPVPAILAETFRSLNACRRADEGRFIGCAQLLLAWFHSHFWKAEKVSYRVFSRDYSPLRELVATSRRDDISEEKWITILQNLQAKNVEWRAPWFLPGEILYRCGNFDWVPLAGIWGASGYTPLLVLRQYRSRQFIPATQGLAQCEFSYKDDGYKKKVREISDTWNQTRRMKGFTAGSMATPEYEWWWGRRVNDNIPKPNQGSTQPIEEHLRVAPSELEIIKQDFERKSSEFGKKIEQLEEEKMRLGLDVDIHKLEAEKLRKGKNKAEEDLDSLKTDYKKLRKSIRTAGLGKTPEQWRQEIGKEKTRADQWEKKFHDVRVQEDVLKKNLLESQNEKEKLRARVAELERSLHQHRSRNSVIELRASLSRIEELKEEIGKLETALQDSKIRVELLEVREVADHLQTLAVQADVLSLQYESESDRGRNLAGLLREVKALGIRAKSYM
;
A
#
# COMPACT_ATOMS: atom_id res chain seq x y z
N MET A 1 -30.45 -42.57 -12.33
CA MET A 1 -31.61 -41.68 -12.55
C MET A 1 -32.43 -41.61 -11.26
N HIS A 2 -32.24 -40.56 -10.46
CA HIS A 2 -33.29 -39.95 -9.64
C HIS A 2 -32.73 -38.67 -9.00
N ASP A 3 -33.25 -37.54 -9.49
CA ASP A 3 -33.14 -36.22 -8.88
C ASP A 3 -33.92 -36.15 -7.57
N ARG A 4 -33.31 -35.57 -6.54
CA ARG A 4 -34.01 -34.84 -5.47
C ARG A 4 -33.12 -33.70 -4.99
N CYS A 5 -33.38 -32.50 -5.48
CA CYS A 5 -32.93 -31.26 -4.86
C CYS A 5 -34.15 -30.57 -4.25
N GLY A 6 -34.16 -30.40 -2.93
CA GLY A 6 -35.23 -29.72 -2.20
C GLY A 6 -35.14 -28.21 -2.38
N HIS A 7 -36.22 -27.62 -2.90
CA HIS A 7 -36.49 -26.19 -2.88
C HIS A 7 -36.92 -25.74 -1.47
N THR A 8 -36.41 -24.59 -1.01
CA THR A 8 -37.10 -23.77 0.01
C THR A 8 -37.63 -22.53 -0.69
N LEU A 9 -38.95 -22.36 -0.67
CA LEU A 9 -39.70 -21.26 -1.29
C LEU A 9 -39.65 -20.01 -0.39
N LEU A 10 -39.27 -18.87 -0.97
CA LEU A 10 -39.36 -17.54 -0.36
C LEU A 10 -40.82 -17.08 -0.19
N SER A 11 -41.08 -16.26 0.83
CA SER A 11 -42.42 -15.86 1.27
C SER A 11 -43.01 -14.70 0.44
N GLY A 12 -44.34 -14.57 0.45
CA GLY A 12 -45.11 -13.64 -0.41
C GLY A 12 -44.79 -12.15 -0.29
N SER A 13 -44.16 -11.69 0.79
CA SER A 13 -43.74 -10.28 0.96
C SER A 13 -42.47 -9.93 0.18
N GLU A 14 -41.64 -10.92 -0.17
CA GLU A 14 -40.39 -10.69 -0.93
C GLU A 14 -40.65 -10.59 -2.44
N LYS A 15 -41.76 -11.16 -2.94
CA LYS A 15 -42.16 -11.03 -4.35
C LYS A 15 -42.74 -9.66 -4.71
N LEU A 16 -43.29 -8.93 -3.73
CA LEU A 16 -43.86 -7.60 -3.95
C LEU A 16 -42.78 -6.50 -4.05
N LEU A 17 -41.73 -6.59 -3.23
CA LEU A 17 -40.57 -5.68 -3.30
C LEU A 17 -39.77 -5.80 -4.61
N LEU A 18 -39.72 -7.00 -5.21
CA LEU A 18 -39.02 -7.22 -6.48
C LEU A 18 -39.78 -6.68 -7.70
N ARG A 19 -41.11 -6.53 -7.63
CA ARG A 19 -41.91 -6.08 -8.78
C ARG A 19 -41.94 -4.55 -8.90
N GLU A 20 -41.87 -3.80 -7.80
CA GLU A 20 -41.80 -2.33 -7.82
C GLU A 20 -40.39 -1.80 -8.18
N VAL A 21 -39.32 -2.53 -7.85
CA VAL A 21 -37.96 -2.15 -8.24
C VAL A 21 -37.74 -2.37 -9.74
N PHE A 22 -38.36 -3.38 -10.36
CA PHE A 22 -38.14 -3.67 -11.78
C PHE A 22 -38.94 -2.78 -12.74
N THR A 23 -40.07 -2.20 -12.33
CA THR A 23 -40.86 -1.32 -13.22
C THR A 23 -40.39 0.13 -13.25
N SER A 24 -39.46 0.57 -12.38
CA SER A 24 -38.85 1.91 -12.47
C SER A 24 -37.48 1.94 -13.15
N VAL A 25 -36.90 0.77 -13.45
CA VAL A 25 -35.55 0.65 -14.05
C VAL A 25 -35.60 0.56 -15.58
N GLN A 26 -36.79 0.51 -16.19
CA GLN A 26 -36.91 0.39 -17.64
C GLN A 26 -36.87 1.73 -18.40
N ASP A 27 -36.78 2.88 -17.71
CA ASP A 27 -36.80 4.21 -18.33
C ASP A 27 -35.53 5.07 -18.11
N SER A 28 -34.40 4.49 -17.69
CA SER A 28 -33.13 5.23 -17.70
C SER A 28 -31.91 4.34 -18.01
N GLU A 29 -31.43 4.39 -19.24
CA GLU A 29 -30.12 3.85 -19.62
C GLU A 29 -28.99 4.75 -19.07
N SER A 30 -28.71 4.70 -17.75
CA SER A 30 -27.44 5.18 -17.18
C SER A 30 -27.27 4.84 -15.69
N LEU A 31 -27.16 3.56 -15.32
CA LEU A 31 -26.71 3.18 -13.97
C LEU A 31 -26.10 1.77 -13.94
N SER A 32 -24.83 1.65 -14.39
CA SER A 32 -24.09 0.37 -14.43
C SER A 32 -22.76 0.38 -13.64
N GLY A 33 -22.74 0.96 -12.44
CA GLY A 33 -21.54 0.85 -11.60
C GLY A 33 -21.82 0.90 -10.11
N TYR A 34 -22.74 1.78 -9.70
CA TYR A 34 -22.90 2.11 -8.28
C TYR A 34 -23.76 1.10 -7.51
N ILE A 35 -24.75 0.47 -8.16
CA ILE A 35 -25.68 -0.46 -7.50
C ILE A 35 -25.08 -1.86 -7.33
N ARG A 36 -24.14 -2.27 -8.19
CA ARG A 36 -23.48 -3.60 -8.09
C ARG A 36 -22.60 -3.71 -6.83
N THR A 37 -22.06 -2.58 -6.36
CA THR A 37 -21.19 -2.51 -5.17
C THR A 37 -21.98 -2.54 -3.86
N CYS A 38 -23.14 -1.88 -3.78
CA CYS A 38 -23.92 -1.82 -2.54
C CYS A 38 -24.65 -3.14 -2.21
N VAL A 39 -25.01 -3.93 -3.23
CA VAL A 39 -25.70 -5.22 -3.01
C VAL A 39 -24.72 -6.32 -2.55
N PHE A 40 -23.44 -6.26 -2.95
CA PHE A 40 -22.44 -7.27 -2.57
C PHE A 40 -22.00 -7.19 -1.10
N VAL A 41 -22.06 -6.00 -0.48
CA VAL A 41 -21.65 -5.79 0.92
C VAL A 41 -22.67 -6.35 1.93
N ARG A 42 -23.94 -6.55 1.53
CA ARG A 42 -25.00 -7.02 2.44
C ARG A 42 -25.37 -8.50 2.35
N PHE A 43 -24.81 -9.27 1.41
CA PHE A 43 -25.18 -10.68 1.19
C PHE A 43 -24.00 -11.68 1.03
N SER A 44 -22.85 -11.41 1.67
CA SER A 44 -21.81 -12.45 1.79
C SER A 44 -22.04 -13.26 3.09
N PRO A 45 -22.34 -14.57 3.04
CA PRO A 45 -22.32 -15.42 4.23
C PRO A 45 -20.87 -15.75 4.63
N PRO A 46 -20.63 -16.15 5.89
CA PRO A 46 -19.28 -16.50 6.35
C PRO A 46 -18.75 -17.74 5.61
N TYR A 47 -17.47 -17.66 5.27
CA TYR A 47 -16.60 -18.68 4.66
C TYR A 47 -17.06 -20.14 4.86
N ARG A 48 -17.36 -20.84 3.76
CA ARG A 48 -17.20 -22.30 3.66
C ARG A 48 -16.01 -22.59 2.74
N ARG A 49 -14.96 -23.21 3.29
CA ARG A 49 -13.96 -23.95 2.50
C ARG A 49 -14.70 -24.97 1.64
N ARG A 50 -14.47 -24.95 0.32
CA ARG A 50 -14.69 -26.11 -0.52
C ARG A 50 -13.37 -26.86 -0.58
N GLU A 51 -13.27 -27.90 0.23
CA GLU A 51 -12.27 -28.96 0.07
C GLU A 51 -12.49 -29.61 -1.30
N MET A 52 -11.43 -29.63 -2.11
CA MET A 52 -11.37 -30.43 -3.33
C MET A 52 -10.48 -31.62 -2.97
N TYR A 53 -11.11 -32.79 -2.80
CA TYR A 53 -10.46 -34.04 -2.41
C TYR A 53 -9.32 -34.43 -3.38
N PRO A 54 -8.12 -34.80 -2.89
CA PRO A 54 -7.22 -35.70 -3.61
C PRO A 54 -7.65 -37.16 -3.38
N PRO A 55 -7.27 -38.11 -4.26
CA PRO A 55 -7.73 -39.48 -4.20
C PRO A 55 -7.17 -40.22 -2.99
N GLU A 56 -7.98 -41.14 -2.49
CA GLU A 56 -7.84 -41.95 -1.28
C GLU A 56 -6.47 -42.65 -1.16
N SER A 57 -5.80 -42.49 -0.02
CA SER A 57 -5.22 -43.62 0.71
C SER A 57 -4.70 -43.22 2.11
N ASN A 58 -5.17 -43.97 3.10
CA ASN A 58 -4.67 -44.16 4.47
C ASN A 58 -4.89 -43.04 5.52
N SER A 59 -6.06 -43.18 6.14
CA SER A 59 -6.48 -42.65 7.44
C SER A 59 -5.52 -43.03 8.59
N LYS A 60 -4.69 -42.07 9.03
CA LYS A 60 -4.11 -42.08 10.38
C LYS A 60 -3.72 -40.71 10.98
N GLU A 61 -4.06 -39.58 10.36
CA GLU A 61 -3.68 -38.24 10.87
C GLU A 61 -4.82 -37.39 11.46
N PHE A 62 -6.07 -37.84 11.42
CA PHE A 62 -7.19 -37.12 12.01
C PHE A 62 -7.29 -37.36 13.54
N ASN A 63 -6.33 -36.85 14.31
CA ASN A 63 -6.51 -36.63 15.75
C ASN A 63 -5.57 -35.58 16.39
N MET A 64 -4.87 -34.75 15.61
CA MET A 64 -3.93 -33.75 16.16
C MET A 64 -4.22 -32.29 15.74
N GLU A 65 -5.45 -31.97 15.33
CA GLU A 65 -5.82 -30.60 14.89
C GLU A 65 -6.82 -29.87 15.80
N LYS A 66 -7.04 -30.32 17.04
CA LYS A 66 -7.93 -29.64 18.00
C LYS A 66 -7.23 -28.78 19.07
N GLY A 67 -5.94 -28.48 18.92
CA GLY A 67 -5.17 -27.67 19.89
C GLY A 67 -4.87 -26.21 19.49
N PHE A 68 -5.34 -25.74 18.32
CA PHE A 68 -4.88 -24.48 17.70
C PHE A 68 -5.93 -23.36 17.64
N LEU A 69 -6.98 -23.41 18.45
CA LEU A 69 -8.02 -22.37 18.47
C LEU A 69 -7.84 -21.45 19.69
N ASP A 70 -7.78 -20.15 19.39
CA ASP A 70 -7.59 -18.94 20.23
C ASP A 70 -6.15 -18.54 20.62
N ARG A 71 -5.46 -17.78 19.75
CA ARG A 71 -4.16 -17.11 20.03
C ARG A 71 -4.14 -15.60 19.78
N VAL A 72 -5.30 -14.98 19.59
CA VAL A 72 -5.40 -13.53 19.43
C VAL A 72 -5.87 -12.93 20.74
N GLU A 73 -4.96 -12.27 21.44
CA GLU A 73 -5.21 -11.69 22.75
C GLU A 73 -5.98 -10.37 22.63
N ASP A 74 -6.72 -10.04 23.69
CA ASP A 74 -7.46 -8.78 23.78
C ASP A 74 -6.48 -7.59 23.87
N ASN A 75 -6.73 -6.55 23.07
CA ASN A 75 -5.84 -5.40 22.97
C ASN A 75 -5.69 -4.64 24.30
N ALA A 76 -6.73 -4.61 25.16
CA ALA A 76 -6.64 -3.97 26.45
C ALA A 76 -5.79 -4.79 27.43
N ALA A 77 -5.90 -6.11 27.39
CA ALA A 77 -5.03 -7.00 28.17
C ALA A 77 -3.56 -6.86 27.76
N VAL A 78 -3.28 -6.80 26.46
CA VAL A 78 -1.90 -6.58 25.94
C VAL A 78 -1.35 -5.22 26.39
N ARG A 79 -2.17 -4.16 26.34
CA ARG A 79 -1.79 -2.83 26.83
C ARG A 79 -1.42 -2.87 28.32
N VAL A 80 -2.30 -3.40 29.16
CA VAL A 80 -2.08 -3.46 30.62
C VAL A 80 -0.82 -4.27 30.93
N TRP A 81 -0.63 -5.40 30.26
CA TRP A 81 0.58 -6.21 30.40
C TRP A 81 1.84 -5.42 30.01
N SER A 82 1.83 -4.75 28.87
CA SER A 82 2.97 -4.01 28.34
C SER A 82 3.36 -2.84 29.25
N GLU A 83 2.39 -2.02 29.65
CA GLU A 83 2.59 -0.88 30.56
C GLU A 83 3.13 -1.34 31.92
N LYS A 84 2.55 -2.41 32.48
CA LYS A 84 3.01 -3.01 33.74
C LYS A 84 4.43 -3.57 33.62
N THR A 85 4.72 -4.28 32.53
CA THR A 85 6.04 -4.88 32.29
C THR A 85 7.11 -3.80 32.16
N GLN A 86 6.83 -2.72 31.43
CA GLN A 86 7.74 -1.59 31.31
C GLN A 86 7.96 -0.91 32.67
N GLN A 87 6.91 -0.75 33.48
CA GLN A 87 7.02 -0.17 34.82
C GLN A 87 7.85 -1.04 35.78
N GLU A 88 7.69 -2.36 35.74
CA GLU A 88 8.38 -3.29 36.64
C GLU A 88 9.82 -3.58 36.23
N LYS A 89 10.08 -3.73 34.93
CA LYS A 89 11.37 -4.18 34.41
C LYS A 89 12.28 -3.06 33.96
N GLY A 90 11.74 -1.87 33.67
CA GLY A 90 12.49 -0.73 33.15
C GLY A 90 12.48 -0.62 31.64
N ASP A 91 13.24 0.35 31.15
CA ASP A 91 13.39 0.70 29.74
C ASP A 91 14.63 0.04 29.11
N SER A 92 14.68 -0.05 27.78
CA SER A 92 15.82 -0.66 27.07
C SER A 92 17.16 -0.04 27.45
N LEU A 93 17.17 1.28 27.69
CA LEU A 93 18.28 2.03 28.24
C LEU A 93 17.93 2.60 29.62
N ALA A 94 18.85 2.44 30.57
CA ALA A 94 18.69 2.99 31.92
C ALA A 94 18.82 4.52 31.93
N GLU A 95 18.18 5.17 32.92
CA GLU A 95 18.37 6.60 33.18
C GLU A 95 19.85 6.89 33.49
N GLY A 96 20.41 7.91 32.83
CA GLY A 96 21.83 8.25 32.93
C GLY A 96 22.76 7.45 32.01
N TYR A 97 22.22 6.64 31.09
CA TYR A 97 23.03 5.98 30.06
C TYR A 97 23.78 7.00 29.18
N GLU A 98 25.09 6.80 29.05
CA GLU A 98 25.95 7.55 28.13
C GLU A 98 26.09 6.75 26.84
N SER A 99 25.83 7.41 25.70
CA SER A 99 25.88 6.74 24.40
C SER A 99 27.32 6.41 24.00
N GLU A 100 27.54 5.17 23.59
CA GLU A 100 28.78 4.72 22.94
C GLU A 100 28.75 4.97 21.42
N LEU A 101 27.65 5.52 20.88
CA LEU A 101 27.47 5.76 19.45
C LEU A 101 28.03 7.12 19.03
N TRP A 102 28.51 7.16 17.80
CA TRP A 102 29.03 8.38 17.17
C TRP A 102 27.90 9.31 16.69
N ASP A 103 28.19 10.61 16.69
CA ASP A 103 27.26 11.67 16.26
C ASP A 103 26.86 11.54 14.78
N PHE A 104 27.73 10.97 13.96
CA PHE A 104 27.52 10.80 12.54
C PHE A 104 28.18 9.52 12.02
N THR A 105 27.41 8.62 11.42
CA THR A 105 27.86 7.32 10.93
C THR A 105 28.09 7.31 9.40
N ARG A 106 29.28 6.93 8.96
CA ARG A 106 29.65 6.79 7.55
C ARG A 106 29.30 5.41 6.99
N ILE A 107 28.05 5.24 6.56
CA ILE A 107 27.59 4.00 5.96
C ILE A 107 27.83 3.94 4.44
N SER A 108 28.39 2.83 3.98
CA SER A 108 28.50 2.48 2.57
C SER A 108 27.34 1.58 2.14
N VAL A 109 26.66 1.95 1.06
CA VAL A 109 25.60 1.15 0.43
C VAL A 109 26.04 0.57 -0.91
N THR A 110 27.35 0.31 -1.09
CA THR A 110 27.86 -0.28 -2.32
C THR A 110 27.14 -1.60 -2.63
N GLN A 111 26.52 -1.67 -3.81
CA GLN A 111 25.74 -2.81 -4.28
C GLN A 111 26.49 -3.63 -5.33
N ASN A 112 25.98 -4.84 -5.58
CA ASN A 112 26.38 -5.64 -6.72
C ASN A 112 25.94 -5.01 -8.03
N ASP A 113 26.67 -5.27 -9.12
CA ASP A 113 26.16 -4.99 -10.46
C ASP A 113 25.01 -5.97 -10.79
N LEU A 114 23.81 -5.42 -10.94
CA LEU A 114 22.58 -6.17 -11.20
C LEU A 114 22.26 -6.29 -12.70
N ARG A 115 23.09 -5.75 -13.60
CA ARG A 115 22.84 -5.76 -15.05
C ARG A 115 22.58 -7.17 -15.58
N GLY A 116 23.44 -8.12 -15.26
CA GLY A 116 23.29 -9.50 -15.71
C GLY A 116 22.02 -10.19 -15.17
N LEU A 117 21.57 -9.84 -13.96
CA LEU A 117 20.29 -10.35 -13.43
C LEU A 117 19.10 -9.78 -14.21
N ARG A 118 19.13 -8.47 -14.51
CA ARG A 118 18.09 -7.81 -15.32
C ARG A 118 18.02 -8.33 -16.75
N GLU A 119 19.17 -8.53 -17.40
CA GLU A 119 19.24 -9.08 -18.76
C GLU A 119 18.61 -10.48 -18.82
N ILE A 120 18.95 -11.36 -17.87
CA ILE A 120 18.34 -12.69 -17.76
C ILE A 120 16.82 -12.57 -17.55
N TRP A 121 16.39 -11.77 -16.57
CA TRP A 121 14.97 -11.59 -16.27
C TRP A 121 14.17 -11.08 -17.48
N ASN A 122 14.71 -10.11 -18.21
CA ASN A 122 14.08 -9.53 -19.38
C ASN A 122 14.02 -10.50 -20.56
N SER A 123 14.99 -11.42 -20.67
CA SER A 123 15.01 -12.47 -21.70
C SER A 123 13.96 -13.57 -21.50
N TRP A 124 13.39 -13.70 -20.29
CA TRP A 124 12.41 -14.74 -19.98
C TRP A 124 11.02 -14.39 -20.50
N ASN A 125 10.34 -15.39 -21.07
CA ASN A 125 8.94 -15.30 -21.45
C ASN A 125 8.02 -15.31 -20.21
N ASP A 126 6.72 -15.07 -20.44
CA ASP A 126 5.75 -14.96 -19.36
C ASP A 126 5.57 -16.27 -18.58
N GLU A 127 5.67 -17.43 -19.22
CA GLU A 127 5.55 -18.73 -18.55
C GLU A 127 6.62 -18.93 -17.48
N ILE A 128 7.88 -18.61 -17.81
CA ILE A 128 9.00 -18.73 -16.87
C ILE A 128 8.86 -17.68 -15.74
N LYS A 129 8.43 -16.46 -16.07
CA LYS A 129 8.17 -15.41 -15.08
C LYS A 129 7.05 -15.81 -14.12
N GLN A 130 5.96 -16.40 -14.62
CA GLN A 130 4.87 -16.92 -13.78
C GLN A 130 5.34 -18.06 -12.88
N LEU A 131 6.18 -18.97 -13.38
CA LEU A 131 6.80 -20.00 -12.56
C LEU A 131 7.68 -19.39 -11.45
N PHE A 132 8.39 -18.30 -11.73
CA PHE A 132 9.15 -17.58 -10.72
C PHE A 132 8.22 -16.96 -9.66
N TYR A 133 7.22 -16.18 -10.08
CA TYR A 133 6.28 -15.50 -9.17
C TYR A 133 5.56 -16.49 -8.24
N TYR A 134 5.15 -17.64 -8.78
CA TYR A 134 4.50 -18.69 -7.99
C TYR A 134 5.40 -19.21 -6.84
N ASN A 135 6.70 -19.34 -7.09
CA ASN A 135 7.63 -19.91 -6.12
C ASN A 135 8.22 -18.88 -5.16
N TYR A 136 8.51 -17.67 -5.65
CA TYR A 136 9.37 -16.69 -4.98
C TYR A 136 8.76 -15.28 -4.89
N GLY A 137 7.52 -15.09 -5.33
CA GLY A 137 6.82 -13.81 -5.23
C GLY A 137 7.47 -12.70 -6.06
N ASP A 138 7.32 -11.47 -5.59
CA ASP A 138 7.71 -10.24 -6.31
C ASP A 138 9.20 -9.87 -6.17
N LEU A 139 10.03 -10.82 -5.74
CA LEU A 139 11.48 -10.65 -5.61
C LEU A 139 12.20 -10.03 -6.82
N PRO A 140 11.82 -10.29 -8.10
CA PRO A 140 12.47 -9.69 -9.25
C PRO A 140 12.29 -8.18 -9.33
N CYS A 141 11.25 -7.63 -8.72
CA CYS A 141 11.01 -6.18 -8.69
C CYS A 141 12.15 -5.43 -7.98
N LEU A 142 12.89 -6.09 -7.09
CA LEU A 142 14.06 -5.52 -6.43
C LEU A 142 15.20 -5.17 -7.39
N LEU A 143 15.23 -5.77 -8.59
CA LEU A 143 16.28 -5.51 -9.59
C LEU A 143 16.16 -4.11 -10.22
N ASP A 144 14.95 -3.55 -10.20
CA ASP A 144 14.60 -2.27 -10.82
C ASP A 144 14.43 -1.13 -9.80
N ILE A 145 14.50 -1.44 -8.50
CA ILE A 145 14.49 -0.42 -7.45
C ILE A 145 15.88 0.23 -7.34
N THR A 146 15.95 1.49 -7.75
CA THR A 146 17.13 2.33 -7.55
C THR A 146 17.35 2.61 -6.06
N VAL A 147 18.59 2.48 -5.60
CA VAL A 147 19.00 2.83 -4.24
C VAL A 147 19.56 4.24 -4.21
N ASP A 148 18.79 5.18 -3.67
CA ASP A 148 19.28 6.52 -3.34
C ASP A 148 20.27 6.41 -2.16
N LYS A 149 21.56 6.52 -2.49
CA LYS A 149 22.65 6.44 -1.51
C LYS A 149 22.63 7.60 -0.51
N TYR A 150 22.17 8.79 -0.90
CA TYR A 150 22.16 9.95 -0.03
C TYR A 150 21.01 9.84 0.98
N LEU A 151 19.81 9.45 0.50
CA LEU A 151 18.69 9.14 1.38
C LEU A 151 19.06 8.03 2.37
N PHE A 152 19.66 6.94 1.90
CA PHE A 152 20.00 5.82 2.79
C PHE A 152 21.00 6.24 3.89
N ARG A 153 22.03 7.00 3.54
CA ARG A 153 23.01 7.49 4.51
C ARG A 153 22.39 8.42 5.54
N ALA A 154 21.51 9.32 5.10
CA ALA A 154 20.75 10.18 5.99
C ALA A 154 19.83 9.35 6.91
N LEU A 155 19.08 8.39 6.34
CA LEU A 155 18.19 7.49 7.08
C LEU A 155 18.92 6.70 8.17
N ALA A 156 20.12 6.19 7.87
CA ALA A 156 20.93 5.42 8.81
C ALA A 156 21.31 6.22 10.07
N GLN A 157 21.41 7.56 9.99
CA GLN A 157 21.70 8.40 11.17
C GLN A 157 20.60 8.35 12.23
N PHE A 158 19.37 7.99 11.84
CA PHE A 158 18.21 7.94 12.72
C PHE A 158 17.91 6.52 13.22
N TRP A 159 18.75 5.54 12.87
CA TRP A 159 18.62 4.19 13.42
C TRP A 159 19.05 4.18 14.89
N ASN A 160 18.16 3.69 15.75
CA ASN A 160 18.34 3.57 17.19
C ASN A 160 18.57 2.10 17.59
N PRO A 161 19.82 1.66 17.80
CA PRO A 161 20.14 0.27 18.12
C PRO A 161 19.49 -0.25 19.41
N ALA A 162 19.24 0.63 20.39
CA ALA A 162 18.66 0.22 21.65
C ALA A 162 17.18 -0.16 21.55
N TYR A 163 16.47 0.37 20.54
CA TYR A 163 15.05 0.13 20.32
C TYR A 163 14.77 -0.65 19.03
N SER A 164 15.80 -0.96 18.24
CA SER A 164 15.69 -1.60 16.91
C SER A 164 14.68 -0.89 16.00
N CYS A 165 14.67 0.44 15.99
CA CYS A 165 13.77 1.25 15.16
C CYS A 165 14.43 2.53 14.65
N PHE A 166 13.80 3.18 13.67
CA PHE A 166 14.15 4.55 13.28
C PHE A 166 13.39 5.55 14.14
N THR A 167 14.10 6.53 14.70
CA THR A 167 13.52 7.61 15.51
C THR A 167 13.76 8.96 14.83
N PHE A 168 12.70 9.62 14.37
CA PHE A 168 12.72 10.93 13.72
C PHE A 168 11.96 11.95 14.57
N GLY A 169 12.65 12.71 15.42
CA GLY A 169 11.95 13.54 16.41
C GLY A 169 10.94 12.67 17.19
N GLY A 170 9.65 13.05 17.25
CA GLY A 170 8.55 12.32 17.91
C GLY A 170 7.99 11.09 17.18
N VAL A 171 8.64 10.62 16.11
CA VAL A 171 8.15 9.55 15.24
C VAL A 171 9.06 8.34 15.33
N ASP A 172 8.49 7.19 15.71
CA ASP A 172 9.16 5.89 15.61
C ASP A 172 8.54 5.06 14.49
N LEU A 173 9.40 4.49 13.65
CA LEU A 173 9.01 3.63 12.54
C LEU A 173 10.04 2.51 12.36
N VAL A 174 9.59 1.33 11.93
CA VAL A 174 10.46 0.22 11.58
C VAL A 174 9.76 -0.66 10.53
N PRO A 175 10.49 -1.26 9.58
CA PRO A 175 9.89 -2.25 8.71
C PRO A 175 9.39 -3.45 9.51
N THR A 176 8.10 -3.75 9.36
CA THR A 176 7.45 -4.84 10.11
C THR A 176 7.47 -6.16 9.33
N VAL A 177 7.36 -7.28 10.06
CA VAL A 177 7.24 -8.62 9.44
C VAL A 177 6.05 -8.66 8.49
N GLU A 178 4.92 -8.10 8.90
CA GLU A 178 3.68 -8.08 8.12
C GLU A 178 3.80 -7.21 6.86
N GLU A 179 4.47 -6.05 6.94
CA GLU A 179 4.72 -5.20 5.77
C GLU A 179 5.64 -5.89 4.76
N TYR A 180 6.74 -6.48 5.21
CA TYR A 180 7.68 -7.17 4.31
C TYR A 180 7.08 -8.43 3.68
N MET A 181 6.19 -9.12 4.39
CA MET A 181 5.42 -10.22 3.81
C MET A 181 4.56 -9.75 2.62
N VAL A 182 3.90 -8.60 2.73
CA VAL A 182 3.07 -8.06 1.65
C VAL A 182 3.93 -7.49 0.51
N LEU A 183 5.07 -6.84 0.82
CA LEU A 183 6.00 -6.35 -0.21
C LEU A 183 6.56 -7.47 -1.08
N LEU A 184 6.94 -8.60 -0.47
CA LEU A 184 7.53 -9.73 -1.19
C LEU A 184 6.48 -10.64 -1.84
N ASN A 185 5.25 -10.67 -1.31
CA ASN A 185 4.12 -11.42 -1.86
C ASN A 185 4.46 -12.87 -2.26
N CYS A 186 5.10 -13.62 -1.36
CA CYS A 186 5.49 -15.02 -1.60
C CYS A 186 4.33 -16.00 -1.30
N PRO A 187 3.63 -16.58 -2.30
CA PRO A 187 2.41 -17.36 -2.07
C PRO A 187 2.67 -18.74 -1.43
N SER A 188 3.88 -19.26 -1.58
CA SER A 188 4.30 -20.61 -1.17
C SER A 188 4.68 -20.72 0.32
N MET A 189 4.64 -19.62 1.08
CA MET A 189 5.21 -19.53 2.43
C MET A 189 4.14 -19.44 3.52
N GLN A 190 4.33 -20.20 4.59
CA GLN A 190 3.46 -20.17 5.76
C GLN A 190 3.89 -19.02 6.68
N ALA A 191 2.98 -18.08 6.95
CA ALA A 191 3.26 -16.89 7.75
C ALA A 191 3.64 -17.19 9.22
N ASP A 192 3.31 -18.38 9.72
CA ASP A 192 3.61 -18.86 11.07
C ASP A 192 4.93 -19.64 11.17
N ARG A 193 5.57 -19.97 10.04
CA ARG A 193 6.81 -20.76 10.01
C ARG A 193 8.02 -19.89 9.67
N ALA A 194 8.52 -19.17 10.67
CA ALA A 194 9.73 -18.36 10.56
C ALA A 194 10.98 -19.21 10.33
N TYR A 195 11.96 -18.64 9.63
CA TYR A 195 13.26 -19.26 9.48
C TYR A 195 13.95 -19.44 10.84
N SER A 196 14.44 -20.65 11.09
CA SER A 196 15.40 -20.94 12.15
C SER A 196 16.59 -21.71 11.60
N ARG A 197 17.79 -21.24 11.95
CA ARG A 197 19.04 -21.87 11.53
C ARG A 197 19.12 -23.29 12.11
N PRO A 198 19.29 -24.33 11.29
CA PRO A 198 19.37 -25.69 11.81
C PRO A 198 20.66 -25.90 12.60
N VAL A 199 20.56 -26.68 13.69
CA VAL A 199 21.72 -27.01 14.56
C VAL A 199 22.76 -27.85 13.82
N SER A 200 22.31 -28.67 12.87
CA SER A 200 23.14 -29.43 11.93
C SER A 200 22.87 -28.92 10.52
N VAL A 201 23.87 -28.26 9.93
CA VAL A 201 23.79 -27.68 8.59
C VAL A 201 24.50 -28.63 7.62
N PRO A 202 23.84 -29.12 6.55
CA PRO A 202 24.51 -29.90 5.52
C PRO A 202 25.70 -29.13 4.90
N PRO A 203 26.76 -29.80 4.44
CA PRO A 203 27.87 -29.13 3.76
C PRO A 203 27.40 -28.25 2.60
N PHE A 204 28.06 -27.11 2.40
CA PHE A 204 27.70 -26.16 1.33
C PHE A 204 27.63 -26.83 -0.05
N SER A 205 28.57 -27.74 -0.35
CA SER A 205 28.57 -28.51 -1.60
C SER A 205 27.29 -29.31 -1.82
N LYS A 206 26.83 -30.06 -0.81
CA LYS A 206 25.60 -30.87 -0.91
C LYS A 206 24.36 -30.02 -1.15
N LYS A 207 24.27 -28.83 -0.53
CA LYS A 207 23.14 -27.92 -0.75
C LYS A 207 23.15 -27.37 -2.17
N LEU A 208 24.30 -26.90 -2.65
CA LEU A 208 24.43 -26.42 -4.02
C LEU A 208 24.10 -27.52 -5.02
N MET A 209 24.59 -28.75 -4.86
CA MET A 209 24.23 -29.86 -5.76
C MET A 209 22.72 -30.05 -5.88
N ARG A 210 21.98 -29.99 -4.76
CA ARG A 210 20.52 -30.13 -4.76
C ARG A 210 19.82 -28.94 -5.43
N ILE A 211 20.25 -27.71 -5.13
CA ILE A 211 19.66 -26.49 -5.71
C ILE A 211 19.95 -26.44 -7.21
N THR A 212 21.20 -26.64 -7.61
CA THR A 212 21.68 -26.46 -8.98
C THR A 212 21.51 -27.70 -9.85
N GLY A 213 21.26 -28.89 -9.28
CA GLY A 213 21.23 -30.16 -10.04
C GLY A 213 22.60 -30.64 -10.53
N MET A 214 23.70 -30.02 -10.09
CA MET A 214 25.05 -30.29 -10.60
C MET A 214 25.79 -31.33 -9.76
N SER A 215 26.82 -31.94 -10.35
CA SER A 215 27.68 -32.92 -9.67
C SER A 215 28.53 -32.28 -8.58
N GLU A 216 28.96 -33.10 -7.61
CA GLU A 216 29.84 -32.64 -6.53
C GLU A 216 31.14 -32.05 -7.05
N GLN A 217 31.73 -32.66 -8.09
CA GLN A 217 32.95 -32.16 -8.75
C GLN A 217 32.74 -30.77 -9.34
N TRP A 218 31.60 -30.53 -10.00
CA TRP A 218 31.29 -29.22 -10.59
C TRP A 218 31.20 -28.14 -9.51
N VAL A 219 30.52 -28.46 -8.40
CA VAL A 219 30.30 -27.56 -7.27
C VAL A 219 31.59 -27.29 -6.51
N ALA A 220 32.33 -28.33 -6.14
CA ALA A 220 33.57 -28.22 -5.37
C ALA A 220 34.62 -27.37 -6.10
N ALA A 221 34.72 -27.49 -7.43
CA ALA A 221 35.64 -26.71 -8.25
C ALA A 221 35.32 -25.19 -8.29
N ARG A 222 34.11 -24.78 -7.89
CA ARG A 222 33.60 -23.40 -8.04
C ARG A 222 33.39 -22.68 -6.72
N ILE A 223 33.35 -23.41 -5.61
CA ILE A 223 33.33 -22.81 -4.27
C ILE A 223 34.68 -22.11 -4.03
N LYS A 224 34.62 -20.85 -3.57
CA LYS A 224 35.79 -20.06 -3.20
C LYS A 224 35.64 -19.54 -1.77
N GLN A 225 36.75 -19.41 -1.06
CA GLN A 225 36.78 -18.70 0.22
C GLN A 225 36.76 -17.19 -0.05
N LYS A 226 35.84 -16.46 0.58
CA LYS A 226 35.80 -14.99 0.57
C LYS A 226 35.56 -14.47 1.98
N GLY A 227 36.58 -13.80 2.51
CA GLY A 227 36.60 -13.44 3.93
C GLY A 227 36.50 -14.68 4.80
N ASP A 228 35.55 -14.65 5.73
CA ASP A 228 35.27 -15.69 6.73
C ASP A 228 34.35 -16.82 6.22
N SER A 229 33.82 -16.74 5.01
CA SER A 229 32.80 -17.67 4.51
C SER A 229 33.16 -18.29 3.16
N LYS A 230 32.59 -19.47 2.93
CA LYS A 230 32.61 -20.10 1.60
C LYS A 230 31.53 -19.47 0.74
N CYS A 231 31.84 -19.20 -0.52
CA CYS A 231 30.92 -18.57 -1.45
C CYS A 231 31.03 -19.16 -2.85
N ILE A 232 30.03 -18.94 -3.69
CA ILE A 232 30.06 -19.25 -5.12
C ILE A 232 30.03 -17.95 -5.93
N PRO A 233 30.91 -17.76 -6.93
CA PRO A 233 30.90 -16.54 -7.75
C PRO A 233 29.63 -16.42 -8.60
N TRP A 234 29.10 -15.20 -8.74
CA TRP A 234 27.94 -14.89 -9.56
C TRP A 234 28.11 -15.34 -11.02
N GLY A 235 29.29 -15.10 -11.62
CA GLY A 235 29.56 -15.52 -13.00
C GLY A 235 29.26 -17.01 -13.24
N ASN A 236 29.66 -17.87 -12.30
CA ASN A 236 29.41 -19.30 -12.39
C ASN A 236 27.91 -19.65 -12.29
N LEU A 237 27.14 -18.92 -11.49
CA LEU A 237 25.70 -19.10 -11.40
C LEU A 237 24.98 -18.58 -12.65
N ARG A 238 25.39 -17.41 -13.16
CA ARG A 238 24.89 -16.82 -14.41
C ARG A 238 25.06 -17.78 -15.58
N ASP A 239 26.28 -18.27 -15.78
CA ASP A 239 26.59 -19.18 -16.89
C ASP A 239 25.79 -20.48 -16.76
N LEU A 240 25.54 -20.93 -15.52
CA LEU A 240 24.67 -22.08 -15.27
C LEU A 240 23.21 -21.79 -15.63
N ILE A 241 22.64 -20.65 -15.22
CA ILE A 241 21.24 -20.29 -15.53
C ILE A 241 20.99 -20.29 -17.04
N LEU A 242 21.95 -19.78 -17.82
CA LEU A 242 21.86 -19.73 -19.28
C LEU A 242 21.93 -21.12 -19.92
N ALA A 243 22.76 -22.03 -19.38
CA ALA A 243 23.03 -23.34 -19.98
C ALA A 243 22.18 -24.50 -19.40
N HIS A 244 21.56 -24.34 -18.23
CA HIS A 244 20.92 -25.46 -17.52
C HIS A 244 19.76 -26.07 -18.32
N PRO A 245 19.62 -27.39 -18.51
CA PRO A 245 18.53 -27.94 -19.33
C PRO A 245 17.16 -27.90 -18.61
N ASP A 246 17.15 -28.09 -17.29
CA ASP A 246 15.93 -28.04 -16.47
C ASP A 246 15.52 -26.60 -16.16
N LEU A 247 14.28 -26.25 -16.49
CA LEU A 247 13.72 -24.91 -16.29
C LEU A 247 13.53 -24.56 -14.81
N LYS A 248 13.06 -25.49 -13.98
CA LYS A 248 12.88 -25.26 -12.54
C LYS A 248 14.23 -24.94 -11.90
N LYS A 249 15.28 -25.67 -12.28
CA LYS A 249 16.64 -25.39 -11.79
C LYS A 249 17.16 -24.03 -12.25
N ARG A 250 16.86 -23.56 -13.46
CA ARG A 250 17.17 -22.18 -13.88
C ARG A 250 16.54 -21.15 -12.94
N VAL A 251 15.24 -21.32 -12.67
CA VAL A 251 14.47 -20.43 -11.78
C VAL A 251 15.03 -20.45 -10.36
N ASP A 252 15.34 -21.62 -9.82
CA ASP A 252 15.88 -21.77 -8.45
C ASP A 252 17.27 -21.12 -8.32
N VAL A 253 18.16 -21.33 -9.30
CA VAL A 253 19.50 -20.73 -9.29
C VAL A 253 19.43 -19.21 -9.47
N PHE A 254 18.51 -18.72 -10.30
CA PHE A 254 18.26 -17.29 -10.44
C PHE A 254 17.73 -16.68 -9.13
N ALA A 255 16.77 -17.33 -8.46
CA ALA A 255 16.25 -16.89 -7.17
C ALA A 255 17.35 -16.88 -6.08
N LEU A 256 18.16 -17.94 -5.99
CA LEU A 256 19.33 -18.01 -5.10
C LEU A 256 20.27 -16.82 -5.32
N SER A 257 20.44 -16.42 -6.58
CA SER A 257 21.30 -15.30 -6.95
C SER A 257 20.71 -13.96 -6.52
N ILE A 258 19.39 -13.75 -6.61
CA ILE A 258 18.76 -12.54 -6.06
C ILE A 258 18.91 -12.52 -4.53
N TYR A 259 18.66 -13.66 -3.84
CA TYR A 259 18.86 -13.73 -2.40
C TYR A 259 20.31 -13.41 -2.00
N GLY A 260 21.31 -13.93 -2.72
CA GLY A 260 22.71 -13.73 -2.38
C GLY A 260 23.30 -12.39 -2.78
N LEU A 261 22.82 -11.79 -3.87
CA LEU A 261 23.40 -10.56 -4.43
C LEU A 261 22.61 -9.30 -4.09
N VAL A 262 21.34 -9.43 -3.73
CA VAL A 262 20.44 -8.30 -3.43
C VAL A 262 19.94 -8.33 -1.99
N VAL A 263 19.46 -9.49 -1.53
CA VAL A 263 18.81 -9.58 -0.20
C VAL A 263 19.85 -9.70 0.93
N PHE A 264 20.87 -10.53 0.72
CA PHE A 264 21.93 -10.84 1.69
C PHE A 264 23.34 -10.61 1.09
N PRO A 265 23.68 -9.38 0.64
CA PRO A 265 24.90 -9.12 -0.14
C PRO A 265 26.16 -9.06 0.75
N LYS A 266 26.62 -10.18 1.29
CA LYS A 266 27.81 -10.23 2.18
C LYS A 266 29.14 -10.01 1.46
N ALA A 267 29.30 -10.54 0.25
CA ALA A 267 30.50 -10.36 -0.56
C ALA A 267 30.11 -10.00 -2.00
N LEU A 268 30.64 -8.87 -2.50
CA LEU A 268 30.30 -8.37 -3.83
C LEU A 268 30.74 -9.35 -4.92
N GLY A 269 29.80 -9.79 -5.76
CA GLY A 269 29.97 -10.73 -6.85
C GLY A 269 29.87 -12.20 -6.43
N TYR A 270 29.47 -12.50 -5.18
CA TYR A 270 29.43 -13.85 -4.63
C TYR A 270 28.16 -14.11 -3.83
N VAL A 271 27.70 -15.38 -3.85
CA VAL A 271 26.61 -15.87 -2.99
C VAL A 271 27.22 -16.64 -1.82
N ASP A 272 26.93 -16.19 -0.59
CA ASP A 272 27.43 -16.75 0.66
C ASP A 272 26.77 -18.10 1.01
N GLU A 273 27.51 -18.99 1.68
CA GLU A 273 26.99 -20.30 2.07
C GLU A 273 25.75 -20.23 2.97
N ALA A 274 25.64 -19.22 3.83
CA ALA A 274 24.47 -19.07 4.71
C ALA A 274 23.19 -18.75 3.95
N VAL A 275 23.30 -18.12 2.76
CA VAL A 275 22.15 -17.87 1.88
C VAL A 275 21.58 -19.19 1.36
N SER A 276 22.44 -20.17 1.06
CA SER A 276 21.99 -21.50 0.65
C SER A 276 21.33 -22.29 1.79
N ASP A 277 21.65 -21.99 3.05
CA ASP A 277 20.97 -22.57 4.22
C ASP A 277 19.53 -22.07 4.33
N LEU A 278 19.32 -20.77 4.11
CA LEU A 278 17.99 -20.18 4.03
C LEU A 278 17.22 -20.75 2.84
N PHE A 279 17.86 -20.78 1.66
CA PHE A 279 17.20 -21.21 0.42
C PHE A 279 16.64 -22.64 0.51
N ASP A 280 17.39 -23.58 1.08
CA ASP A 280 16.91 -24.95 1.33
C ASP A 280 15.67 -25.05 2.25
N ARG A 281 15.41 -24.02 3.05
CA ARG A 281 14.27 -23.98 3.95
C ARG A 281 13.03 -23.37 3.28
N LEU A 282 13.21 -22.59 2.22
CA LEU A 282 12.10 -21.96 1.49
C LEU A 282 11.18 -23.04 0.89
N ASP A 283 11.74 -24.12 0.32
CA ASP A 283 10.99 -25.27 -0.19
C ASP A 283 10.16 -26.00 0.89
N LYS A 284 10.42 -25.73 2.17
CA LYS A 284 9.71 -26.32 3.32
C LYS A 284 8.61 -25.39 3.86
N GLY A 285 8.24 -24.37 3.10
CA GLY A 285 7.20 -23.38 3.43
C GLY A 285 7.65 -22.33 4.45
N THR A 286 8.96 -22.15 4.65
CA THR A 286 9.52 -21.20 5.62
C THR A 286 9.59 -19.80 5.03
N THR A 287 9.14 -18.78 5.76
CA THR A 287 9.29 -17.38 5.32
C THR A 287 10.70 -16.82 5.59
N PRO A 288 11.34 -16.13 4.63
CA PRO A 288 12.63 -15.48 4.82
C PRO A 288 12.51 -14.12 5.51
N VAL A 289 11.29 -13.56 5.63
CA VAL A 289 11.08 -12.18 6.10
C VAL A 289 11.71 -11.90 7.47
N PRO A 290 11.54 -12.74 8.51
CA PRO A 290 12.22 -12.53 9.78
C PRO A 290 13.74 -12.49 9.64
N ALA A 291 14.32 -13.29 8.74
CA ALA A 291 15.76 -13.29 8.51
C ALA A 291 16.24 -12.04 7.77
N ILE A 292 15.45 -11.53 6.81
CA ILE A 292 15.75 -10.27 6.10
C ILE A 292 15.75 -9.10 7.08
N LEU A 293 14.75 -9.02 7.96
CA LEU A 293 14.68 -7.98 8.99
C LEU A 293 15.82 -8.11 10.00
N ALA A 294 16.10 -9.34 10.47
CA ALA A 294 17.21 -9.59 11.39
C ALA A 294 18.54 -9.07 10.84
N GLU A 295 18.89 -9.40 9.59
CA GLU A 295 20.16 -8.94 9.00
C GLU A 295 20.15 -7.45 8.66
N THR A 296 18.99 -6.88 8.31
CA THR A 296 18.84 -5.42 8.15
C THR A 296 19.17 -4.70 9.46
N PHE A 297 18.59 -5.14 10.58
CA PHE A 297 18.78 -4.52 11.89
C PHE A 297 20.20 -4.70 12.39
N ARG A 298 20.73 -5.92 12.29
CA ARG A 298 22.13 -6.23 12.66
C ARG A 298 23.12 -5.41 11.86
N SER A 299 22.88 -5.24 10.56
CA SER A 299 23.79 -4.45 9.74
C SER A 299 23.74 -2.96 10.08
N LEU A 300 22.57 -2.42 10.41
CA LEU A 300 22.44 -1.03 10.87
C LEU A 300 23.09 -0.85 12.26
N ASN A 301 22.88 -1.78 13.18
CA ASN A 301 23.53 -1.82 14.49
C ASN A 301 25.06 -1.84 14.36
N ALA A 302 25.59 -2.73 13.51
CA ALA A 302 27.02 -2.82 13.27
C ALA A 302 27.60 -1.52 12.72
N CYS A 303 26.93 -0.89 11.74
CA CYS A 303 27.39 0.38 11.18
C CYS A 303 27.33 1.52 12.21
N ARG A 304 26.25 1.62 13.01
CA ARG A 304 26.12 2.66 14.04
C ARG A 304 27.18 2.53 15.13
N ARG A 305 27.47 1.31 15.59
CA ARG A 305 28.48 1.07 16.64
C ARG A 305 29.92 1.25 16.16
N ALA A 306 30.19 0.91 14.90
CA ALA A 306 31.55 0.98 14.34
C ALA A 306 31.91 2.34 13.73
N ASP A 307 30.99 3.30 13.71
CA ASP A 307 31.03 4.58 12.96
C ASP A 307 31.08 4.45 11.44
N GLU A 308 31.69 3.40 10.93
CA GLU A 308 31.84 3.11 9.51
C GLU A 308 31.47 1.67 9.20
N GLY A 309 31.10 1.41 7.95
CA GLY A 309 30.82 0.05 7.52
C GLY A 309 30.03 -0.01 6.23
N ARG A 310 30.01 -1.19 5.62
CA ARG A 310 29.14 -1.48 4.49
C ARG A 310 27.86 -2.11 5.00
N PHE A 311 26.72 -1.60 4.55
CA PHE A 311 25.43 -2.21 4.80
C PHE A 311 25.34 -3.61 4.13
N ILE A 312 24.99 -4.62 4.92
CA ILE A 312 24.81 -6.02 4.54
C ILE A 312 23.35 -6.41 4.78
N GLY A 313 22.47 -5.90 3.93
CA GLY A 313 21.05 -6.22 3.92
C GLY A 313 20.39 -5.76 2.62
N CYS A 314 19.07 -5.89 2.53
CA CYS A 314 18.34 -5.51 1.32
C CYS A 314 17.99 -4.01 1.32
N ALA A 315 18.87 -3.18 0.76
CA ALA A 315 18.68 -1.73 0.74
C ALA A 315 17.42 -1.33 -0.06
N GLN A 316 17.12 -2.05 -1.13
CA GLN A 316 15.92 -1.86 -1.95
C GLN A 316 14.64 -2.02 -1.14
N LEU A 317 14.52 -3.07 -0.32
CA LEU A 317 13.34 -3.29 0.52
C LEU A 317 13.22 -2.22 1.60
N LEU A 318 14.34 -1.81 2.21
CA LEU A 318 14.32 -0.77 3.23
C LEU A 318 13.85 0.58 2.65
N LEU A 319 14.36 0.98 1.49
CA LEU A 319 13.91 2.21 0.83
C LEU A 319 12.48 2.10 0.29
N ALA A 320 12.08 0.93 -0.23
CA ALA A 320 10.69 0.67 -0.64
C ALA A 320 9.70 0.87 0.50
N TRP A 321 10.04 0.33 1.67
CA TRP A 321 9.27 0.53 2.89
C TRP A 321 9.25 2.01 3.30
N PHE A 322 10.42 2.67 3.36
CA PHE A 322 10.51 4.08 3.73
C PHE A 322 9.61 4.94 2.83
N HIS A 323 9.72 4.81 1.51
CA HIS A 323 8.89 5.56 0.58
C HIS A 323 7.39 5.32 0.76
N SER A 324 7.00 4.11 1.19
CA SER A 324 5.58 3.78 1.43
C SER A 324 4.96 4.56 2.61
N HIS A 325 5.77 5.10 3.53
CA HIS A 325 5.32 5.89 4.69
C HIS A 325 5.52 7.40 4.54
N PHE A 326 6.36 7.83 3.60
CA PHE A 326 6.76 9.24 3.49
C PHE A 326 6.40 9.88 2.15
N TRP A 327 6.03 9.11 1.14
CA TRP A 327 5.60 9.63 -0.14
C TRP A 327 4.08 9.49 -0.31
N LYS A 328 3.37 10.61 -0.22
CA LYS A 328 1.94 10.67 -0.55
C LYS A 328 1.78 10.54 -2.06
N ALA A 329 1.71 9.32 -2.58
CA ALA A 329 1.03 9.12 -3.86
C ALA A 329 -0.40 9.67 -3.68
N GLU A 330 -0.82 10.60 -4.54
CA GLU A 330 -2.20 11.08 -4.57
C GLU A 330 -3.11 9.86 -4.50
N LYS A 331 -4.01 9.84 -3.50
CA LYS A 331 -4.81 8.67 -3.10
C LYS A 331 -5.43 7.94 -4.29
N VAL A 332 -4.68 7.04 -4.91
CA VAL A 332 -5.20 6.07 -5.87
C VAL A 332 -5.90 5.03 -5.00
N SER A 333 -7.19 5.25 -4.85
CA SER A 333 -8.16 4.35 -4.23
C SER A 333 -7.82 2.87 -4.47
N TYR A 334 -7.50 2.17 -3.39
CA TYR A 334 -7.80 0.75 -3.15
C TYR A 334 -7.61 -0.21 -4.36
N ARG A 335 -6.41 -0.28 -4.96
CA ARG A 335 -6.04 -1.39 -5.85
C ARG A 335 -5.69 -2.70 -5.12
N VAL A 336 -5.70 -2.68 -3.78
CA VAL A 336 -5.38 -3.80 -2.88
C VAL A 336 -6.22 -5.06 -3.12
N PHE A 337 -7.33 -4.96 -3.84
CA PHE A 337 -8.22 -6.09 -4.14
C PHE A 337 -7.92 -6.81 -5.46
N SER A 338 -6.87 -6.44 -6.21
CA SER A 338 -6.42 -7.20 -7.38
C SER A 338 -5.37 -8.24 -7.00
N ARG A 339 -5.53 -9.49 -7.45
CA ARG A 339 -4.52 -10.56 -7.27
C ARG A 339 -3.19 -10.25 -7.95
N ASP A 340 -3.19 -9.37 -8.96
CA ASP A 340 -2.00 -9.01 -9.74
C ASP A 340 -1.32 -7.71 -9.26
N TYR A 341 -1.80 -7.14 -8.15
CA TYR A 341 -1.22 -5.92 -7.59
C TYR A 341 0.05 -6.22 -6.80
N SER A 342 1.13 -5.48 -7.13
CA SER A 342 2.41 -5.56 -6.44
C SER A 342 2.86 -4.18 -5.97
N PRO A 343 3.02 -3.95 -4.66
CA PRO A 343 3.53 -2.68 -4.13
C PRO A 343 4.90 -2.30 -4.69
N LEU A 344 5.79 -3.29 -4.87
CA LEU A 344 7.13 -3.06 -5.40
C LEU A 344 7.09 -2.60 -6.86
N ARG A 345 6.16 -3.12 -7.67
CA ARG A 345 6.00 -2.67 -9.07
C ARG A 345 5.47 -1.24 -9.17
N GLU A 346 4.49 -0.88 -8.34
CA GLU A 346 3.99 0.50 -8.27
C GLU A 346 5.10 1.47 -7.86
N LEU A 347 5.90 1.07 -6.88
CA LEU A 347 7.05 1.84 -6.43
C LEU A 347 8.09 2.03 -7.56
N VAL A 348 8.38 1.00 -8.36
CA VAL A 348 9.28 1.10 -9.53
C VAL A 348 8.71 2.04 -10.60
N ALA A 349 7.39 2.04 -10.81
CA ALA A 349 6.75 2.89 -11.82
C ALA A 349 6.65 4.38 -11.41
N THR A 350 6.87 4.71 -10.13
CA THR A 350 6.71 6.07 -9.62
C THR A 350 7.99 6.88 -9.82
N SER A 351 7.92 7.99 -10.57
CA SER A 351 9.06 8.89 -10.81
C SER A 351 9.51 9.57 -9.50
N ARG A 352 10.82 9.74 -9.31
CA ARG A 352 11.40 10.31 -8.07
C ARG A 352 12.43 11.39 -8.37
N ARG A 353 12.67 12.26 -7.38
CA ARG A 353 13.78 13.19 -7.37
C ARG A 353 15.01 12.51 -6.78
N ASP A 354 16.03 12.34 -7.60
CA ASP A 354 17.31 11.73 -7.22
C ASP A 354 18.40 12.79 -6.95
N ASP A 355 18.04 14.07 -6.91
CA ASP A 355 18.95 15.22 -6.83
C ASP A 355 19.06 15.83 -5.42
N ILE A 356 18.53 15.17 -4.39
CA ILE A 356 18.57 15.66 -3.01
C ILE A 356 19.89 15.22 -2.35
N SER A 357 20.65 16.18 -1.81
CA SER A 357 21.90 15.90 -1.09
C SER A 357 21.65 15.23 0.27
N GLU A 358 22.68 14.59 0.80
CA GLU A 358 22.63 13.90 2.10
C GLU A 358 22.27 14.87 3.25
N GLU A 359 22.86 16.06 3.27
CA GLU A 359 22.62 17.09 4.30
C GLU A 359 21.18 17.61 4.25
N LYS A 360 20.64 17.75 3.03
CA LYS A 360 19.25 18.15 2.84
C LYS A 360 18.30 17.05 3.31
N TRP A 361 18.62 15.78 3.04
CA TRP A 361 17.87 14.65 3.58
C TRP A 361 17.92 14.59 5.11
N ILE A 362 19.09 14.78 5.72
CA ILE A 362 19.23 14.85 7.18
C ILE A 362 18.34 15.95 7.75
N THR A 363 18.35 17.14 7.13
CA THR A 363 17.51 18.27 7.55
C THR A 363 16.03 17.93 7.45
N ILE A 364 15.60 17.27 6.36
CA ILE A 364 14.21 16.83 6.17
C ILE A 364 13.80 15.85 7.29
N LEU A 365 14.65 14.86 7.57
CA LEU A 365 14.37 13.81 8.56
C LEU A 365 14.42 14.33 10.01
N GLN A 366 15.31 15.28 10.33
CA GLN A 366 15.37 15.94 11.65
C GLN A 366 14.08 16.69 12.00
N ASN A 367 13.43 17.29 11.00
CA ASN A 367 12.25 18.12 11.20
C ASN A 367 10.93 17.37 10.96
N LEU A 368 11.00 16.05 10.84
CA LEU A 368 9.86 15.23 10.51
C LEU A 368 8.83 15.21 11.66
N GLN A 369 7.56 15.42 11.32
CA GLN A 369 6.46 15.44 12.29
C GLN A 369 5.48 14.30 12.01
N ALA A 370 4.71 13.90 13.03
CA ALA A 370 3.69 12.85 12.93
C ALA A 370 2.66 13.08 11.80
N LYS A 371 2.39 14.34 11.44
CA LYS A 371 1.49 14.72 10.33
C LYS A 371 2.06 14.48 8.92
N ASN A 372 3.39 14.34 8.82
CA ASN A 372 4.08 14.07 7.56
C ASN A 372 4.18 12.57 7.26
N VAL A 373 3.86 11.71 8.22
CA VAL A 373 3.90 10.26 8.09
C VAL A 373 2.55 9.74 7.60
N GLU A 374 2.54 9.01 6.49
CA GLU A 374 1.46 8.08 6.19
C GLU A 374 1.67 6.83 7.05
N TRP A 375 1.06 6.84 8.24
CA TRP A 375 1.29 5.80 9.24
C TRP A 375 1.07 4.40 8.68
N ARG A 376 -0.03 4.19 7.94
CA ARG A 376 -0.30 2.90 7.30
C ARG A 376 -0.03 3.01 5.81
N ALA A 377 0.93 2.24 5.32
CA ALA A 377 1.21 2.14 3.89
C ALA A 377 -0.10 1.88 3.10
N PRO A 378 -0.31 2.53 1.92
CA PRO A 378 -1.58 2.44 1.19
C PRO A 378 -2.01 1.02 0.80
N TRP A 379 -1.04 0.15 0.58
CA TRP A 379 -1.21 -1.26 0.22
C TRP A 379 -1.37 -2.20 1.42
N PHE A 380 -1.11 -1.72 2.64
CA PHE A 380 -1.07 -2.56 3.84
C PHE A 380 -2.44 -2.62 4.53
N LEU A 381 -2.97 -3.85 4.67
CA LEU A 381 -4.18 -4.13 5.45
C LEU A 381 -3.79 -4.97 6.68
N PRO A 382 -3.66 -4.34 7.87
CA PRO A 382 -3.27 -5.06 9.07
C PRO A 382 -4.41 -5.97 9.53
N GLY A 383 -4.10 -7.25 9.75
CA GLY A 383 -5.02 -8.23 10.35
C GLY A 383 -4.67 -8.48 11.81
N GLU A 384 -3.60 -9.21 12.03
CA GLU A 384 -3.05 -9.55 13.35
C GLU A 384 -1.63 -9.00 13.45
N ILE A 385 -1.24 -8.59 14.66
CA ILE A 385 0.09 -8.08 14.96
C ILE A 385 0.79 -9.12 15.83
N LEU A 386 1.85 -9.73 15.30
CA LEU A 386 2.77 -10.51 16.13
C LEU A 386 3.48 -9.54 17.06
N TYR A 387 3.41 -9.73 18.37
CA TYR A 387 4.03 -8.81 19.32
C TYR A 387 4.98 -9.47 20.33
N ARG A 388 4.91 -10.80 20.48
CA ARG A 388 5.68 -11.54 21.49
C ARG A 388 5.88 -13.02 21.12
N CYS A 389 7.00 -13.61 21.53
CA CYS A 389 7.29 -15.04 21.35
C CYS A 389 7.77 -15.70 22.66
N GLY A 390 7.07 -16.75 23.10
CA GLY A 390 7.44 -17.52 24.29
C GLY A 390 7.59 -16.64 25.53
N ASN A 391 8.76 -16.72 26.17
CA ASN A 391 9.09 -15.95 27.38
C ASN A 391 9.71 -14.58 27.10
N PHE A 392 10.10 -14.29 25.86
CA PHE A 392 10.58 -12.95 25.50
C PHE A 392 9.42 -11.96 25.59
N ASP A 393 9.67 -10.72 26.01
CA ASP A 393 8.67 -9.64 25.99
C ASP A 393 8.62 -8.92 24.63
N TRP A 394 9.41 -9.41 23.67
CA TRP A 394 9.60 -8.94 22.30
C TRP A 394 9.71 -10.13 21.35
N VAL A 395 9.91 -9.88 20.05
CA VAL A 395 9.99 -10.90 19.00
C VAL A 395 11.46 -11.15 18.60
N PRO A 396 12.04 -12.33 18.85
CA PRO A 396 13.39 -12.67 18.42
C PRO A 396 13.44 -13.01 16.93
N LEU A 397 13.99 -12.13 16.10
CA LEU A 397 14.19 -12.39 14.68
C LEU A 397 15.47 -13.20 14.46
N ALA A 398 15.33 -14.43 13.96
CA ALA A 398 16.45 -15.27 13.57
C ALA A 398 16.89 -14.96 12.13
N GLY A 399 18.09 -14.43 11.99
CA GLY A 399 18.80 -14.21 10.73
C GLY A 399 19.63 -15.41 10.29
N ILE A 400 20.42 -15.22 9.23
CA ILE A 400 21.32 -16.24 8.66
C ILE A 400 22.74 -16.18 9.25
N TRP A 401 23.15 -15.02 9.77
CA TRP A 401 24.44 -14.80 10.44
C TRP A 401 24.30 -14.50 11.94
N GLY A 402 23.10 -14.20 12.43
CA GLY A 402 22.81 -14.13 13.86
C GLY A 402 21.34 -13.87 14.14
N ALA A 403 21.01 -13.33 15.30
CA ALA A 403 19.65 -12.90 15.64
C ALA A 403 19.63 -11.46 16.15
N SER A 404 18.45 -10.84 16.10
CA SER A 404 18.15 -9.52 16.66
C SER A 404 16.74 -9.51 17.22
N GLY A 405 16.49 -8.71 18.24
CA GLY A 405 15.17 -8.48 18.81
C GLY A 405 14.44 -7.36 18.09
N TYR A 406 13.12 -7.47 18.09
CA TYR A 406 12.19 -6.62 17.38
C TYR A 406 10.95 -6.43 18.26
N THR A 407 10.54 -5.17 18.47
CA THR A 407 9.37 -4.84 19.27
C THR A 407 8.32 -4.11 18.43
N PRO A 408 7.40 -4.85 17.78
CA PRO A 408 6.25 -4.30 17.04
C PRO A 408 5.41 -3.32 17.86
N LEU A 409 5.35 -3.49 19.18
CA LEU A 409 4.62 -2.59 20.07
C LEU A 409 5.16 -1.15 20.04
N LEU A 410 6.39 -0.90 19.58
CA LEU A 410 6.92 0.46 19.39
C LEU A 410 6.25 1.23 18.25
N VAL A 411 5.62 0.52 17.31
CA VAL A 411 5.15 1.10 16.04
C VAL A 411 3.71 0.72 15.70
N LEU A 412 2.86 0.58 16.72
CA LEU A 412 1.43 0.27 16.56
C LEU A 412 0.69 1.23 15.63
N ARG A 413 1.17 2.49 15.55
CA ARG A 413 0.67 3.49 14.61
C ARG A 413 0.76 3.01 13.16
N GLN A 414 1.78 2.22 12.77
CA GLN A 414 1.91 1.65 11.42
C GLN A 414 0.72 0.74 11.04
N TYR A 415 0.14 0.09 12.05
CA TYR A 415 -1.04 -0.76 11.92
C TYR A 415 -2.37 0.00 12.13
N ARG A 416 -2.34 1.35 12.18
CA ARG A 416 -3.45 2.23 12.63
C ARG A 416 -3.98 1.91 14.03
N SER A 417 -3.18 1.22 14.83
CA SER A 417 -3.54 0.86 16.19
C SER A 417 -3.09 1.92 17.17
N ARG A 418 -3.81 2.04 18.29
CA ARG A 418 -3.49 3.02 19.33
C ARG A 418 -2.14 2.71 19.96
N GLN A 419 -1.22 3.65 19.90
CA GLN A 419 0.09 3.54 20.53
C GLN A 419 -0.03 3.67 22.06
N PHE A 420 0.55 2.70 22.78
CA PHE A 420 0.71 2.72 24.23
C PHE A 420 2.17 2.40 24.59
N ILE A 421 2.52 2.41 25.88
CA ILE A 421 3.89 2.17 26.34
C ILE A 421 4.31 0.72 26.02
N PRO A 422 5.33 0.49 25.18
CA PRO A 422 5.80 -0.84 24.83
C PRO A 422 6.71 -1.42 25.92
N ALA A 423 6.72 -2.74 26.08
CA ALA A 423 7.73 -3.44 26.85
C ALA A 423 9.04 -3.51 26.06
N THR A 424 10.13 -2.97 26.62
CA THR A 424 11.40 -2.77 25.90
C THR A 424 12.64 -3.26 26.64
N GLN A 425 12.52 -3.62 27.92
CA GLN A 425 13.64 -4.14 28.70
C GLN A 425 14.34 -5.31 28.00
N GLY A 426 15.68 -5.25 27.92
CA GLY A 426 16.50 -6.32 27.36
C GLY A 426 16.64 -6.27 25.83
N LEU A 427 15.98 -5.33 25.16
CA LEU A 427 16.02 -5.20 23.70
C LEU A 427 17.40 -4.73 23.21
N ALA A 428 18.08 -3.83 23.91
CA ALA A 428 19.43 -3.41 23.51
C ALA A 428 20.47 -4.58 23.54
N GLN A 429 20.24 -5.59 24.37
CA GLN A 429 21.18 -6.71 24.61
C GLN A 429 20.79 -8.02 23.90
N CYS A 430 19.72 -8.01 23.10
CA CYS A 430 19.18 -9.24 22.51
C CYS A 430 19.97 -9.76 21.29
N GLU A 431 20.78 -8.91 20.65
CA GLU A 431 21.54 -9.25 19.45
C GLU A 431 22.70 -10.21 19.77
N PHE A 432 22.89 -11.23 18.94
CA PHE A 432 24.08 -12.10 19.03
C PHE A 432 24.44 -12.72 17.68
N SER A 433 25.71 -12.96 17.43
CA SER A 433 26.22 -13.59 16.21
C SER A 433 26.26 -15.12 16.33
N TYR A 434 26.10 -15.82 15.21
CA TYR A 434 26.30 -17.28 15.18
C TYR A 434 27.78 -17.70 15.25
N LYS A 435 28.68 -16.74 15.40
CA LYS A 435 30.09 -16.98 15.75
C LYS A 435 30.34 -16.95 17.25
N ASP A 436 29.40 -16.44 18.04
CA ASP A 436 29.59 -16.25 19.48
C ASP A 436 29.53 -17.59 20.22
N ASP A 437 30.21 -17.66 21.35
CA ASP A 437 30.17 -18.85 22.19
C ASP A 437 28.75 -19.15 22.68
N GLY A 438 28.37 -20.43 22.63
CA GLY A 438 27.06 -20.89 23.08
C GLY A 438 25.89 -20.52 22.15
N TYR A 439 26.13 -19.95 20.95
CA TYR A 439 25.06 -19.53 20.03
C TYR A 439 24.05 -20.65 19.72
N LYS A 440 24.47 -21.92 19.65
CA LYS A 440 23.60 -23.08 19.39
C LYS A 440 22.50 -23.25 20.45
N LYS A 441 22.76 -22.85 21.70
CA LYS A 441 21.73 -22.85 22.77
C LYS A 441 20.72 -21.74 22.51
N LYS A 442 21.19 -20.52 22.23
CA LYS A 442 20.34 -19.36 21.91
C LYS A 442 19.48 -19.58 20.67
N VAL A 443 20.03 -20.19 19.61
CA VAL A 443 19.28 -20.53 18.39
C VAL A 443 18.15 -21.53 18.67
N ARG A 444 18.40 -22.54 19.50
CA ARG A 444 17.36 -23.50 19.90
C ARG A 444 16.26 -22.81 20.68
N GLU A 445 16.63 -22.00 21.67
CA GLU A 445 15.68 -21.21 22.46
C GLU A 445 14.79 -20.32 21.58
N ILE A 446 15.38 -19.55 20.66
CA ILE A 446 14.60 -18.75 19.71
C ILE A 446 13.66 -19.64 18.90
N SER A 447 14.18 -20.72 18.28
CA SER A 447 13.36 -21.62 17.47
C SER A 447 12.19 -22.23 18.26
N ASP A 448 12.37 -22.54 19.55
CA ASP A 448 11.34 -23.09 20.41
C ASP A 448 10.28 -22.03 20.76
N THR A 449 10.69 -20.79 21.02
CA THR A 449 9.76 -19.69 21.32
C THR A 449 8.87 -19.27 20.15
N TRP A 450 9.33 -19.46 18.91
CA TRP A 450 8.50 -19.20 17.72
C TRP A 450 7.30 -20.15 17.59
N ASN A 451 7.32 -21.31 18.25
CA ASN A 451 6.13 -22.17 18.34
C ASN A 451 5.06 -21.60 19.29
N GLN A 452 5.42 -20.61 20.12
CA GLN A 452 4.60 -19.97 21.15
C GLN A 452 4.43 -18.47 20.86
N THR A 453 4.05 -18.14 19.62
CA THR A 453 3.75 -16.75 19.22
C THR A 453 2.45 -16.25 19.85
N ARG A 454 2.45 -14.98 20.26
CA ARG A 454 1.27 -14.25 20.74
C ARG A 454 0.97 -13.08 19.82
N ARG A 455 -0.30 -12.92 19.50
CA ARG A 455 -0.79 -11.92 18.55
C ARG A 455 -1.90 -11.08 19.17
N MET A 456 -2.06 -9.88 18.65
CA MET A 456 -3.16 -8.97 19.00
C MET A 456 -3.87 -8.50 17.72
N LYS A 457 -5.09 -7.98 17.83
CA LYS A 457 -5.82 -7.46 16.65
C LYS A 457 -5.33 -6.07 16.27
N GLY A 458 -5.08 -5.84 14.99
CA GLY A 458 -4.99 -4.48 14.48
C GLY A 458 -6.36 -3.81 14.55
N PHE A 459 -6.51 -2.71 15.28
CA PHE A 459 -7.77 -1.97 15.37
C PHE A 459 -7.56 -0.50 15.03
N THR A 460 -8.43 0.07 14.18
CA THR A 460 -8.34 1.49 13.81
C THR A 460 -8.76 2.37 14.98
N ALA A 461 -7.82 3.07 15.59
CA ALA A 461 -8.09 3.99 16.69
C ALA A 461 -8.28 5.44 16.19
N GLY A 462 -9.23 6.17 16.78
CA GLY A 462 -9.45 7.60 16.46
C GLY A 462 -8.37 8.53 17.03
N SER A 463 -7.81 8.19 18.19
CA SER A 463 -6.59 8.83 18.75
C SER A 463 -5.41 7.88 18.57
N MET A 464 -4.32 8.36 17.96
CA MET A 464 -3.19 7.53 17.53
C MET A 464 -2.23 7.15 18.66
N ALA A 465 -2.25 7.85 19.80
CA ALA A 465 -1.38 7.57 20.95
C ALA A 465 -2.08 7.83 22.30
N THR A 466 -1.61 7.21 23.36
CA THR A 466 -2.05 7.49 24.74
C THR A 466 -1.20 8.61 25.36
N PRO A 467 -1.76 9.43 26.26
CA PRO A 467 -0.97 10.45 26.98
C PRO A 467 0.19 9.84 27.77
N GLU A 468 0.02 8.64 28.31
CA GLU A 468 1.07 7.92 29.04
C GLU A 468 2.23 7.52 28.11
N TYR A 469 1.94 7.17 26.86
CA TYR A 469 2.96 6.91 25.86
C TYR A 469 3.75 8.18 25.53
N GLU A 470 3.08 9.31 25.28
CA GLU A 470 3.76 10.58 25.00
C GLU A 470 4.66 11.00 26.17
N TRP A 471 4.19 10.78 27.40
CA TRP A 471 4.97 11.02 28.62
C TRP A 471 6.20 10.10 28.72
N TRP A 472 6.04 8.79 28.51
CA TRP A 472 7.15 7.84 28.49
C TRP A 472 8.15 8.20 27.39
N TRP A 473 7.65 8.48 26.18
CA TRP A 473 8.45 8.80 25.02
C TRP A 473 9.32 10.06 25.24
N GLY A 474 8.76 11.10 25.86
CA GLY A 474 9.49 12.32 26.20
C GLY A 474 10.58 12.14 27.28
N ARG A 475 10.54 11.05 28.05
CA ARG A 475 11.52 10.74 29.11
C ARG A 475 12.51 9.64 28.74
N ARG A 476 12.21 8.82 27.72
CA ARG A 476 13.09 7.71 27.34
C ARG A 476 14.45 8.23 26.86
N VAL A 477 15.50 7.48 27.15
CA VAL A 477 16.85 7.80 26.67
C VAL A 477 16.97 7.35 25.20
N ASN A 478 17.29 8.27 24.29
CA ASN A 478 17.56 7.93 22.88
C ASN A 478 19.08 7.81 22.64
N ASP A 479 19.50 6.77 21.93
CA ASP A 479 20.91 6.45 21.71
C ASP A 479 21.53 7.28 20.56
N ASN A 480 22.09 8.44 20.93
CA ASN A 480 22.70 9.45 20.04
C ASN A 480 21.96 9.67 18.71
N ILE A 481 20.67 10.02 18.79
CA ILE A 481 19.82 10.31 17.63
C ILE A 481 19.82 11.83 17.34
N PRO A 482 19.97 12.26 16.07
CA PRO A 482 19.94 13.67 15.70
C PRO A 482 18.66 14.38 16.18
N LYS A 483 18.81 15.53 16.84
CA LYS A 483 17.69 16.31 17.39
C LYS A 483 17.05 17.21 16.32
N PRO A 484 15.76 17.57 16.47
CA PRO A 484 15.10 18.55 15.61
C PRO A 484 15.78 19.93 15.67
N ASN A 485 15.92 20.58 14.51
CA ASN A 485 16.42 21.96 14.44
C ASN A 485 15.28 22.94 14.69
N GLN A 486 15.44 23.90 15.61
CA GLN A 486 14.41 24.89 15.93
C GLN A 486 14.14 25.94 14.82
N GLY A 487 14.80 25.85 13.66
CA GLY A 487 14.87 26.94 12.67
C GLY A 487 14.24 26.71 11.28
N SER A 488 13.75 25.51 10.94
CA SER A 488 13.21 25.26 9.58
C SER A 488 11.73 24.86 9.64
N THR A 489 10.87 25.82 9.29
CA THR A 489 9.40 25.68 9.31
C THR A 489 8.82 25.24 7.95
N GLN A 490 9.65 24.94 6.95
CA GLN A 490 9.18 24.55 5.63
C GLN A 490 8.57 23.13 5.64
N PRO A 491 7.37 22.92 5.06
CA PRO A 491 6.76 21.60 4.96
C PRO A 491 7.59 20.64 4.11
N ILE A 492 7.73 19.38 4.55
CA ILE A 492 8.37 18.30 3.77
C ILE A 492 7.80 18.21 2.35
N GLU A 493 6.49 18.42 2.19
CA GLU A 493 5.84 18.43 0.87
C GLU A 493 6.48 19.44 -0.11
N GLU A 494 6.95 20.59 0.36
CA GLU A 494 7.57 21.62 -0.49
C GLU A 494 9.00 21.23 -0.91
N HIS A 495 9.73 20.53 -0.03
CA HIS A 495 11.04 19.97 -0.32
C HIS A 495 11.01 18.76 -1.26
N LEU A 496 9.88 18.04 -1.34
CA LEU A 496 9.70 16.84 -2.16
C LEU A 496 8.91 17.07 -3.46
N ARG A 497 8.33 18.26 -3.66
CA ARG A 497 7.64 18.67 -4.91
C ARG A 497 8.52 18.54 -6.15
N VAL A 498 8.35 17.46 -6.90
CA VAL A 498 8.74 17.39 -8.31
C VAL A 498 8.00 18.52 -9.04
N ALA A 499 8.64 19.20 -10.01
CA ALA A 499 7.95 20.16 -10.85
C ALA A 499 6.74 19.45 -11.48
N PRO A 500 5.50 19.88 -11.18
CA PRO A 500 4.33 19.16 -11.66
C PRO A 500 4.35 19.20 -13.18
N SER A 501 4.13 18.06 -13.83
CA SER A 501 3.91 18.05 -15.28
C SER A 501 2.71 18.95 -15.62
N GLU A 502 2.62 19.50 -16.83
CA GLU A 502 1.46 20.31 -17.26
C GLU A 502 0.12 19.60 -16.98
N LEU A 503 0.13 18.26 -17.07
CA LEU A 503 -1.00 17.38 -16.78
C LEU A 503 -1.39 17.39 -15.29
N GLU A 504 -0.42 17.50 -14.40
CA GLU A 504 -0.61 17.58 -12.95
C GLU A 504 -1.05 18.99 -12.51
N ILE A 505 -0.60 20.04 -13.20
CA ILE A 505 -1.11 21.41 -13.02
C ILE A 505 -2.59 21.49 -13.40
N ILE A 506 -2.96 20.94 -14.56
CA ILE A 506 -4.34 20.90 -15.06
C ILE A 506 -5.23 20.10 -14.09
N LYS A 507 -4.71 18.98 -13.57
CA LYS A 507 -5.42 18.15 -12.59
C LYS A 507 -5.66 18.88 -11.26
N GLN A 508 -4.66 19.56 -10.72
CA GLN A 508 -4.79 20.32 -9.46
C GLN A 508 -5.76 21.50 -9.60
N ASP A 509 -5.76 22.19 -10.74
CA ASP A 509 -6.72 23.26 -11.03
C ASP A 509 -8.16 22.72 -11.18
N PHE A 510 -8.32 21.53 -11.76
CA PHE A 510 -9.60 20.82 -11.82
C PHE A 510 -10.11 20.46 -10.42
N GLU A 511 -9.26 19.89 -9.57
CA GLU A 511 -9.62 19.52 -8.20
C GLU A 511 -9.99 20.74 -7.34
N ARG A 512 -9.25 21.85 -7.49
CA ARG A 512 -9.55 23.12 -6.80
C ARG A 512 -10.92 23.66 -7.20
N LYS A 513 -11.20 23.77 -8.51
CA LYS A 513 -12.51 24.25 -9.01
C LYS A 513 -13.65 23.30 -8.66
N SER A 514 -13.43 21.98 -8.70
CA SER A 514 -14.42 20.98 -8.31
C SER A 514 -14.77 21.09 -6.81
N SER A 515 -13.77 21.35 -5.95
CA SER A 515 -13.98 21.59 -4.52
C SER A 515 -14.72 22.91 -4.26
N GLU A 516 -14.40 23.98 -5.00
CA GLU A 516 -15.11 25.26 -4.92
C GLU A 516 -16.59 25.13 -5.31
N PHE A 517 -16.89 24.41 -6.39
CA PHE A 517 -18.27 24.14 -6.78
C PHE A 517 -18.99 23.27 -5.75
N GLY A 518 -18.32 22.25 -5.19
CA GLY A 518 -18.87 21.41 -4.12
C GLY A 518 -19.29 22.23 -2.89
N LYS A 519 -18.42 23.11 -2.39
CA LYS A 519 -18.71 23.99 -1.25
C LYS A 519 -19.87 24.95 -1.53
N LYS A 520 -19.98 25.45 -2.76
CA LYS A 520 -21.06 26.36 -3.17
C LYS A 520 -22.42 25.65 -3.27
N ILE A 521 -22.42 24.39 -3.70
CA ILE A 521 -23.61 23.54 -3.71
C ILE A 521 -24.05 23.25 -2.27
N GLU A 522 -23.13 22.86 -1.39
CA GLU A 522 -23.41 22.57 0.02
C GLU A 522 -24.02 23.80 0.74
N GLN A 523 -23.45 25.00 0.56
CA GLN A 523 -24.01 26.24 1.11
C GLN A 523 -25.44 26.54 0.63
N LEU A 524 -25.72 26.33 -0.67
CA LEU A 524 -27.05 26.56 -1.23
C LEU A 524 -28.06 25.49 -0.77
N GLU A 525 -27.60 24.26 -0.52
CA GLU A 525 -28.43 23.19 0.05
C GLU A 525 -28.77 23.44 1.52
N GLU A 526 -27.84 23.97 2.31
CA GLU A 526 -28.09 24.41 3.69
C GLU A 526 -29.10 25.56 3.75
N GLU A 527 -28.95 26.58 2.90
CA GLU A 527 -29.89 27.70 2.81
C GLU A 527 -31.30 27.23 2.40
N LYS A 528 -31.39 26.29 1.45
CA LYS A 528 -32.64 25.63 1.05
C LYS A 528 -33.27 24.83 2.19
N MET A 529 -32.48 24.18 3.05
CA MET A 529 -32.98 23.46 4.23
C MET A 529 -33.58 24.44 5.24
N ARG A 530 -32.89 25.55 5.55
CA ARG A 530 -33.41 26.59 6.46
C ARG A 530 -34.74 27.16 5.99
N LEU A 531 -34.84 27.56 4.72
CA LEU A 531 -36.09 28.05 4.13
C LEU A 531 -37.18 26.97 4.11
N GLY A 532 -36.80 25.69 3.99
CA GLY A 532 -37.72 24.57 4.14
C GLY A 532 -38.37 24.52 5.52
N LEU A 533 -37.58 24.71 6.58
CA LEU A 533 -38.05 24.76 7.96
C LEU A 533 -38.95 25.98 8.19
N ASP A 534 -38.59 27.16 7.69
CA ASP A 534 -39.41 28.38 7.84
C ASP A 534 -40.79 28.23 7.17
N VAL A 535 -40.85 27.60 5.99
CA VAL A 535 -42.11 27.29 5.30
C VAL A 535 -42.98 26.34 6.14
N ASP A 536 -42.39 25.35 6.80
CA ASP A 536 -43.12 24.40 7.62
C ASP A 536 -43.60 25.03 8.94
N ILE A 537 -42.83 25.95 9.53
CA ILE A 537 -43.24 26.77 10.68
C ILE A 537 -44.45 27.64 10.30
N HIS A 538 -44.37 28.39 9.19
CA HIS A 538 -45.48 29.23 8.74
C HIS A 538 -46.75 28.42 8.43
N LYS A 539 -46.63 27.19 7.90
CA LYS A 539 -47.78 26.28 7.71
C LYS A 539 -48.42 25.86 9.04
N LEU A 540 -47.60 25.52 10.05
CA LEU A 540 -48.08 25.13 11.37
C LEU A 540 -48.84 26.29 12.05
N GLU A 541 -48.31 27.52 11.93
CA GLU A 541 -48.95 28.73 12.44
C GLU A 541 -50.27 29.03 11.73
N ALA A 542 -50.32 28.91 10.40
CA ALA A 542 -51.54 29.07 9.62
C ALA A 542 -52.61 28.03 10.01
N GLU A 543 -52.21 26.78 10.29
CA GLU A 543 -53.13 25.75 10.75
C GLU A 543 -53.67 26.03 12.16
N LYS A 544 -52.84 26.57 13.06
CA LYS A 544 -53.25 27.00 14.41
C LYS A 544 -54.26 28.15 14.35
N LEU A 545 -54.01 29.15 13.49
CA LEU A 545 -54.95 30.26 13.26
C LEU A 545 -56.28 29.77 12.67
N ARG A 546 -56.25 28.82 11.73
CA ARG A 546 -57.46 28.20 11.18
C ARG A 546 -58.29 27.50 12.26
N LYS A 547 -57.65 26.74 13.15
CA LYS A 547 -58.33 26.09 14.29
C LYS A 547 -58.95 27.11 15.25
N GLY A 548 -58.24 28.19 15.54
CA GLY A 548 -58.74 29.30 16.36
C GLY A 548 -59.94 30.03 15.71
N LYS A 549 -59.89 30.26 14.41
CA LYS A 549 -60.99 30.87 13.63
C LYS A 549 -62.25 30.01 13.66
N ASN A 550 -62.13 28.70 13.40
CA ASN A 550 -63.27 27.78 13.45
C ASN A 550 -63.93 27.80 14.84
N LYS A 551 -63.13 27.82 15.92
CA LYS A 551 -63.62 27.91 17.29
C LYS A 551 -64.37 29.22 17.56
N ALA A 552 -63.85 30.34 17.07
CA ALA A 552 -64.51 31.64 17.19
C ALA A 552 -65.83 31.71 16.39
N GLU A 553 -65.90 31.07 15.22
CA GLU A 553 -67.14 30.97 14.43
C GLU A 553 -68.21 30.13 15.14
N GLU A 554 -67.83 29.00 15.75
CA GLU A 554 -68.74 28.19 16.59
C GLU A 554 -69.28 29.01 17.78
N ASP A 555 -68.42 29.74 18.48
CA ASP A 555 -68.79 30.54 19.63
C ASP A 555 -69.71 31.73 19.23
N LEU A 556 -69.48 32.33 18.05
CA LEU A 556 -70.34 33.36 17.48
C LEU A 556 -71.73 32.82 17.14
N ASP A 557 -71.82 31.61 16.58
CA ASP A 557 -73.11 30.99 16.26
C ASP A 557 -73.86 30.56 17.54
N SER A 558 -73.15 30.14 18.58
CA SER A 558 -73.72 29.96 19.93
C SER A 558 -74.29 31.27 20.47
N LEU A 559 -73.52 32.37 20.40
CA LEU A 559 -73.95 33.68 20.88
C LEU A 559 -75.16 34.23 20.10
N LYS A 560 -75.18 34.07 18.77
CA LYS A 560 -76.36 34.41 17.94
C LYS A 560 -77.59 33.61 18.36
N THR A 561 -77.41 32.34 18.73
CA THR A 561 -78.49 31.47 19.20
C THR A 561 -79.01 31.93 20.55
N ASP A 562 -78.12 32.29 21.49
CA ASP A 562 -78.47 32.81 22.80
C ASP A 562 -79.14 34.18 22.71
N TYR A 563 -78.69 35.06 21.83
CA TYR A 563 -79.36 36.34 21.54
C TYR A 563 -80.77 36.13 20.97
N LYS A 564 -80.96 35.17 20.05
CA LYS A 564 -82.30 34.80 19.54
C LYS A 564 -83.21 34.25 20.64
N LYS A 565 -82.68 33.44 21.58
CA LYS A 565 -83.42 32.95 22.76
C LYS A 565 -83.79 34.11 23.68
N LEU A 566 -82.84 34.98 24.03
CA LEU A 566 -83.06 36.16 24.87
C LEU A 566 -84.14 37.08 24.28
N ARG A 567 -84.07 37.35 22.97
CA ARG A 567 -85.08 38.14 22.25
C ARG A 567 -86.47 37.50 22.28
N LYS A 568 -86.56 36.17 22.23
CA LYS A 568 -87.83 35.44 22.40
C LYS A 568 -88.34 35.54 23.84
N SER A 569 -87.47 35.37 24.85
CA SER A 569 -87.81 35.52 26.26
C SER A 569 -88.28 36.94 26.62
N ILE A 570 -87.70 37.98 26.01
CA ILE A 570 -88.17 39.38 26.14
C ILE A 570 -89.60 39.55 25.62
N ARG A 571 -90.01 38.80 24.60
CA ARG A 571 -91.39 38.84 24.07
C ARG A 571 -92.40 38.06 24.90
N THR A 572 -91.98 37.06 25.68
CA THR A 572 -92.87 36.17 26.45
C THR A 572 -92.91 36.46 27.96
N ALA A 573 -91.96 37.19 28.52
CA ALA A 573 -91.92 37.51 29.95
C ALA A 573 -92.73 38.80 30.28
N GLY A 574 -93.90 38.62 30.89
CA GLY A 574 -94.53 39.68 31.69
C GLY A 574 -93.86 39.77 33.06
N LEU A 575 -93.29 40.94 33.37
CA LEU A 575 -92.90 41.44 34.70
C LEU A 575 -91.87 40.61 35.49
N GLY A 576 -90.60 41.04 35.48
CA GLY A 576 -89.56 40.54 36.41
C GLY A 576 -88.20 41.25 36.38
N LYS A 577 -87.84 41.93 35.28
CA LYS A 577 -86.61 42.76 35.18
C LYS A 577 -86.97 44.18 34.75
N THR A 578 -86.32 45.20 35.34
CA THR A 578 -86.57 46.62 34.99
C THR A 578 -85.89 47.01 33.66
N PRO A 579 -86.42 48.01 32.92
CA PRO A 579 -85.84 48.48 31.66
C PRO A 579 -84.35 48.86 31.75
N GLU A 580 -83.89 49.31 32.91
CA GLU A 580 -82.51 49.69 33.21
C GLU A 580 -81.58 48.46 33.26
N GLN A 581 -82.03 47.35 33.84
CA GLN A 581 -81.27 46.09 33.88
C GLN A 581 -81.09 45.51 32.47
N TRP A 582 -82.12 45.62 31.62
CA TRP A 582 -82.05 45.22 30.21
C TRP A 582 -81.08 46.08 29.40
N ARG A 583 -81.08 47.40 29.61
CA ARG A 583 -80.09 48.30 28.99
C ARG A 583 -78.66 47.93 29.37
N GLN A 584 -78.43 47.52 30.62
CA GLN A 584 -77.11 47.11 31.10
C GLN A 584 -76.66 45.76 30.51
N GLU A 585 -77.55 44.78 30.37
CA GLU A 585 -77.27 43.47 29.76
C GLU A 585 -76.99 43.61 28.24
N ILE A 586 -77.81 44.40 27.53
CA ILE A 586 -77.59 44.71 26.11
C ILE A 586 -76.28 45.48 25.92
N GLY A 587 -75.97 46.44 26.81
CA GLY A 587 -74.71 47.16 26.81
C GLY A 587 -73.51 46.23 26.95
N LYS A 588 -73.55 45.29 27.91
CA LYS A 588 -72.50 44.28 28.12
C LYS A 588 -72.28 43.41 26.88
N GLU A 589 -73.35 42.89 26.28
CA GLU A 589 -73.27 42.06 25.07
C GLU A 589 -72.77 42.85 23.85
N LYS A 590 -73.13 44.14 23.74
CA LYS A 590 -72.60 45.01 22.69
C LYS A 590 -71.08 45.20 22.82
N THR A 591 -70.57 45.51 24.01
CA THR A 591 -69.10 45.57 24.24
C THR A 591 -68.39 44.24 23.97
N ARG A 592 -69.04 43.10 24.24
CA ARG A 592 -68.50 41.78 23.91
C ARG A 592 -68.43 41.57 22.39
N ALA A 593 -69.48 41.93 21.66
CA ALA A 593 -69.51 41.87 20.20
C ALA A 593 -68.42 42.76 19.57
N ASP A 594 -68.28 44.01 20.04
CA ASP A 594 -67.26 44.95 19.53
C ASP A 594 -65.83 44.42 19.80
N GLN A 595 -65.59 43.78 20.95
CA GLN A 595 -64.31 43.12 21.26
C GLN A 595 -64.03 41.92 20.34
N TRP A 596 -65.05 41.14 19.99
CA TRP A 596 -64.92 40.00 19.07
C TRP A 596 -64.66 40.46 17.63
N GLU A 597 -65.34 41.51 17.18
CA GLU A 597 -65.14 42.10 15.86
C GLU A 597 -63.70 42.62 15.71
N LYS A 598 -63.17 43.27 16.75
CA LYS A 598 -61.76 43.69 16.78
C LYS A 598 -60.79 42.51 16.71
N LYS A 599 -60.99 41.46 17.51
CA LYS A 599 -60.15 40.24 17.47
C LYS A 599 -60.20 39.54 16.10
N PHE A 600 -61.37 39.50 15.47
CA PHE A 600 -61.53 38.89 14.15
C PHE A 600 -60.82 39.71 13.06
N HIS A 601 -60.82 41.03 13.19
CA HIS A 601 -60.04 41.90 12.32
C HIS A 601 -58.54 41.69 12.51
N ASP A 602 -58.05 41.63 13.75
CA ASP A 602 -56.63 41.42 14.07
C ASP A 602 -56.11 40.06 13.53
N VAL A 603 -56.91 38.99 13.69
CA VAL A 603 -56.58 37.65 13.15
C VAL A 603 -56.54 37.65 11.63
N ARG A 604 -57.43 38.41 10.96
CA ARG A 604 -57.44 38.52 9.50
C ARG A 604 -56.19 39.24 8.98
N VAL A 605 -55.78 40.31 9.63
CA VAL A 605 -54.56 41.05 9.28
C VAL A 605 -53.33 40.15 9.44
N GLN A 606 -53.25 39.35 10.51
CA GLN A 606 -52.17 38.38 10.70
C GLN A 606 -52.17 37.28 9.64
N GLU A 607 -53.34 36.78 9.23
CA GLU A 607 -53.48 35.77 8.17
C GLU A 607 -52.97 36.29 6.82
N ASP A 608 -53.28 37.54 6.48
CA ASP A 608 -52.83 38.16 5.22
C ASP A 608 -51.30 38.39 5.19
N VAL A 609 -50.71 38.79 6.33
CA VAL A 609 -49.25 38.90 6.48
C VAL A 609 -48.55 37.55 6.32
N LEU A 610 -49.07 36.49 6.95
CA LEU A 610 -48.51 35.14 6.84
C LEU A 610 -48.60 34.59 5.41
N LYS A 611 -49.70 34.83 4.70
CA LYS A 611 -49.84 34.43 3.29
C LYS A 611 -48.81 35.11 2.39
N LYS A 612 -48.55 36.39 2.62
CA LYS A 612 -47.54 37.15 1.87
C LYS A 612 -46.13 36.60 2.11
N ASN A 613 -45.76 36.38 3.36
CA ASN A 613 -44.45 35.82 3.73
C ASN A 613 -44.26 34.40 3.16
N LEU A 614 -45.31 33.57 3.20
CA LEU A 614 -45.26 32.21 2.64
C LEU A 614 -45.00 32.22 1.13
N LEU A 615 -45.64 33.14 0.40
CA LEU A 615 -45.44 33.29 -1.05
C LEU A 615 -44.03 33.78 -1.39
N GLU A 616 -43.50 34.74 -0.61
CA GLU A 616 -42.13 35.23 -0.77
C GLU A 616 -41.09 34.12 -0.53
N SER A 617 -41.21 33.36 0.55
CA SER A 617 -40.31 32.24 0.85
C SER A 617 -40.41 31.09 -0.18
N GLN A 618 -41.60 30.84 -0.74
CA GLN A 618 -41.77 29.84 -1.82
C GLN A 618 -41.05 30.29 -3.10
N ASN A 619 -41.17 31.55 -3.48
CA ASN A 619 -40.50 32.11 -4.66
C ASN A 619 -38.97 32.09 -4.51
N GLU A 620 -38.44 32.41 -3.34
CA GLU A 620 -37.00 32.30 -3.05
C GLU A 620 -36.50 30.86 -3.13
N LYS A 621 -37.27 29.90 -2.60
CA LYS A 621 -36.96 28.47 -2.69
C LYS A 621 -36.89 27.98 -4.15
N GLU A 622 -37.77 28.46 -5.02
CA GLU A 622 -37.74 28.13 -6.45
C GLU A 622 -36.53 28.76 -7.16
N LYS A 623 -36.18 30.01 -6.86
CA LYS A 623 -34.97 30.67 -7.38
C LYS A 623 -33.69 29.94 -6.97
N LEU A 624 -33.59 29.48 -5.72
CA LEU A 624 -32.45 28.70 -5.25
C LEU A 624 -32.37 27.33 -5.94
N ARG A 625 -33.50 26.65 -6.15
CA ARG A 625 -33.54 25.40 -6.94
C ARG A 625 -33.00 25.60 -8.36
N ALA A 626 -33.38 26.69 -9.02
CA ALA A 626 -32.89 26.99 -10.36
C ALA A 626 -31.36 27.22 -10.39
N ARG A 627 -30.83 27.95 -9.39
CA ARG A 627 -29.37 28.20 -9.26
C ARG A 627 -28.58 26.92 -8.99
N VAL A 628 -29.07 26.04 -8.12
CA VAL A 628 -28.43 24.74 -7.87
C VAL A 628 -28.38 23.90 -9.15
N ALA A 629 -29.50 23.82 -9.87
CA ALA A 629 -29.56 23.06 -11.13
C ALA A 629 -28.66 23.63 -12.24
N GLU A 630 -28.36 24.93 -12.22
CA GLU A 630 -27.41 25.57 -13.14
C GLU A 630 -25.95 25.27 -12.78
N LEU A 631 -25.62 25.29 -11.49
CA LEU A 631 -24.29 24.94 -11.00
C LEU A 631 -23.99 23.45 -11.21
N GLU A 632 -24.97 22.56 -11.00
CA GLU A 632 -24.84 21.13 -11.29
C GLU A 632 -24.57 20.87 -12.79
N ARG A 633 -25.31 21.55 -13.68
CA ARG A 633 -25.05 21.47 -15.13
C ARG A 633 -23.67 21.99 -15.50
N SER A 634 -23.24 23.11 -14.92
CA SER A 634 -21.92 23.70 -15.16
C SER A 634 -20.79 22.78 -14.68
N LEU A 635 -20.95 22.16 -13.50
CA LEU A 635 -20.03 21.19 -12.95
C LEU A 635 -19.94 19.94 -13.84
N HIS A 636 -21.08 19.44 -14.33
CA HIS A 636 -21.11 18.30 -15.25
C HIS A 636 -20.42 18.62 -16.58
N GLN A 637 -20.68 19.80 -17.15
CA GLN A 637 -20.04 20.25 -18.39
C GLN A 637 -18.54 20.47 -18.24
N HIS A 638 -18.08 21.01 -17.09
CA HIS A 638 -16.66 21.16 -16.76
C HIS A 638 -15.97 19.80 -16.66
N ARG A 639 -16.60 18.82 -15.98
CA ARG A 639 -16.11 17.42 -15.92
C ARG A 639 -15.98 16.80 -17.30
N SER A 640 -17.00 16.96 -18.15
CA SER A 640 -17.00 16.41 -19.51
C SER A 640 -15.95 17.06 -20.42
N ARG A 641 -15.83 18.40 -20.42
CA ARG A 641 -14.84 19.11 -21.26
C ARG A 641 -13.40 18.78 -20.87
N ASN A 642 -13.08 18.68 -19.59
CA ASN A 642 -11.70 18.40 -19.16
C ASN A 642 -11.27 16.96 -19.50
N SER A 643 -12.14 15.96 -19.29
CA SER A 643 -11.86 14.58 -19.72
C SER A 643 -11.59 14.47 -21.21
N VAL A 644 -12.33 15.19 -22.05
CA VAL A 644 -12.13 15.17 -23.51
C VAL A 644 -10.84 15.87 -23.92
N ILE A 645 -10.48 16.99 -23.29
CA ILE A 645 -9.22 17.70 -23.58
C ILE A 645 -8.01 16.86 -23.14
N GLU A 646 -8.04 16.26 -21.95
CA GLU A 646 -6.99 15.38 -21.44
C GLU A 646 -6.81 14.13 -22.31
N LEU A 647 -7.92 13.50 -22.74
CA LEU A 647 -7.87 12.36 -23.65
C LEU A 647 -7.34 12.75 -25.03
N ARG A 648 -7.68 13.93 -25.54
CA ARG A 648 -7.22 14.40 -26.86
C ARG A 648 -5.72 14.77 -26.85
N ALA A 649 -5.25 15.39 -25.78
CA ALA A 649 -3.82 15.68 -25.59
C ALA A 649 -3.02 14.38 -25.44
N SER A 650 -3.52 13.42 -24.66
CA SER A 650 -2.89 12.10 -24.51
C SER A 650 -2.86 11.33 -25.82
N LEU A 651 -3.95 11.36 -26.60
CA LEU A 651 -4.03 10.73 -27.92
C LEU A 651 -3.02 11.35 -28.90
N SER A 652 -2.91 12.68 -28.94
CA SER A 652 -1.94 13.37 -29.81
C SER A 652 -0.49 13.01 -29.45
N ARG A 653 -0.18 12.93 -28.14
CA ARG A 653 1.15 12.51 -27.65
C ARG A 653 1.47 11.06 -28.04
N ILE A 654 0.48 10.17 -27.97
CA ILE A 654 0.62 8.76 -28.38
C ILE A 654 0.88 8.66 -29.89
N GLU A 655 0.19 9.47 -30.70
CA GLU A 655 0.39 9.53 -32.15
C GLU A 655 1.80 10.05 -32.51
N GLU A 656 2.28 11.10 -31.85
CA GLU A 656 3.65 11.61 -32.02
C GLU A 656 4.71 10.56 -31.66
N LEU A 657 4.60 9.93 -30.49
CA LEU A 657 5.54 8.89 -30.05
C LEU A 657 5.54 7.68 -30.99
N LYS A 658 4.39 7.34 -31.57
CA LYS A 658 4.28 6.26 -32.55
C LYS A 658 5.03 6.59 -33.84
N GLU A 659 4.99 7.85 -34.29
CA GLU A 659 5.75 8.29 -35.45
C GLU A 659 7.27 8.29 -35.17
N GLU A 660 7.69 8.73 -33.98
CA GLU A 660 9.10 8.68 -33.58
C GLU A 660 9.64 7.25 -33.48
N ILE A 661 8.87 6.32 -32.88
CA ILE A 661 9.22 4.90 -32.84
C ILE A 661 9.41 4.35 -34.26
N GLY A 662 8.50 4.66 -35.19
CA GLY A 662 8.65 4.22 -36.59
C GLY A 662 9.92 4.76 -37.28
N LYS A 663 10.32 6.02 -36.98
CA LYS A 663 11.59 6.59 -37.46
C LYS A 663 12.81 5.90 -36.85
N LEU A 664 12.75 5.55 -35.57
CA LEU A 664 13.84 4.84 -34.89
C LEU A 664 13.97 3.39 -35.35
N GLU A 665 12.86 2.70 -35.58
CA GLU A 665 12.85 1.32 -36.11
C GLU A 665 13.46 1.25 -37.51
N THR A 666 13.12 2.19 -38.39
CA THR A 666 13.71 2.29 -39.74
C THR A 666 15.21 2.60 -39.67
N ALA A 667 15.63 3.55 -38.83
CA ALA A 667 17.04 3.87 -38.63
C ALA A 667 17.84 2.69 -38.04
N LEU A 668 17.25 1.94 -37.11
CA LEU A 668 17.86 0.76 -36.53
C LEU A 668 18.07 -0.32 -37.59
N GLN A 669 17.05 -0.59 -38.42
CA GLN A 669 17.15 -1.57 -39.49
C GLN A 669 18.23 -1.20 -40.52
N ASP A 670 18.30 0.09 -40.89
CA ASP A 670 19.36 0.63 -41.74
C ASP A 670 20.76 0.47 -41.14
N SER A 671 20.91 0.72 -39.84
CA SER A 671 22.19 0.56 -39.15
C SER A 671 22.63 -0.89 -39.10
N LYS A 672 21.69 -1.81 -38.92
CA LYS A 672 21.95 -3.25 -38.90
C LYS A 672 22.44 -3.75 -40.26
N ILE A 673 21.80 -3.33 -41.35
CA ILE A 673 22.23 -3.64 -42.71
C ILE A 673 23.64 -3.10 -42.97
N ARG A 674 23.97 -1.89 -42.51
CA ARG A 674 25.33 -1.31 -42.66
C ARG A 674 26.39 -2.11 -41.91
N VAL A 675 26.09 -2.57 -40.70
CA VAL A 675 27.02 -3.41 -39.91
C VAL A 675 27.24 -4.76 -40.59
N GLU A 676 26.18 -5.44 -41.01
CA GLU A 676 26.28 -6.72 -41.74
C GLU A 676 27.10 -6.55 -43.04
N LEU A 677 26.93 -5.42 -43.75
CA LEU A 677 27.68 -5.12 -44.96
C LEU A 677 29.16 -4.79 -44.70
N LEU A 678 29.49 -4.18 -43.55
CA LEU A 678 30.87 -3.95 -43.12
C LEU A 678 31.58 -5.25 -42.75
N GLU A 679 30.91 -6.14 -42.00
CA GLU A 679 31.46 -7.46 -41.65
C GLU A 679 31.75 -8.30 -42.89
N VAL A 680 30.84 -8.30 -43.88
CA VAL A 680 31.06 -8.98 -45.16
C VAL A 680 32.25 -8.40 -45.93
N ARG A 681 32.43 -7.07 -45.92
CA ARG A 681 33.60 -6.41 -46.54
C ARG A 681 34.91 -6.78 -45.84
N GLU A 682 34.96 -6.76 -44.51
CA GLU A 682 36.16 -7.13 -43.76
C GLU A 682 36.58 -8.59 -44.02
N VAL A 683 35.61 -9.51 -44.06
CA VAL A 683 35.86 -10.91 -44.41
C VAL A 683 36.35 -11.04 -45.85
N ALA A 684 35.76 -10.29 -46.78
CA ALA A 684 36.19 -10.30 -48.18
C ALA A 684 37.62 -9.79 -48.36
N ASP A 685 38.01 -8.70 -47.68
CA ASP A 685 39.38 -8.17 -47.68
C ASP A 685 40.39 -9.15 -47.08
N HIS A 686 40.01 -9.85 -46.00
CA HIS A 686 40.86 -10.88 -45.39
C HIS A 686 41.07 -12.07 -46.33
N LEU A 687 40.00 -12.53 -47.00
CA LEU A 687 40.08 -13.61 -47.99
C LEU A 687 40.91 -13.23 -49.21
N GLN A 688 40.88 -11.97 -49.65
CA GLN A 688 41.78 -11.48 -50.70
C GLN A 688 43.25 -11.52 -50.29
N THR A 689 43.55 -11.08 -49.06
CA THR A 689 44.91 -11.11 -48.53
C THR A 689 45.44 -12.55 -48.46
N LEU A 690 44.62 -13.49 -47.96
CA LEU A 690 44.96 -14.91 -47.91
C LEU A 690 45.11 -15.52 -49.31
N ALA A 691 44.30 -15.11 -50.29
CA ALA A 691 44.42 -15.61 -51.66
C ALA A 691 45.76 -15.19 -52.31
N VAL A 692 46.22 -13.96 -52.07
CA VAL A 692 47.55 -13.49 -52.54
C VAL A 692 48.67 -14.30 -51.89
N GLN A 693 48.61 -14.52 -50.57
CA GLN A 693 49.59 -15.35 -49.86
C GLN A 693 49.57 -16.81 -50.33
N ALA A 694 48.38 -17.36 -50.56
CA ALA A 694 48.21 -18.72 -51.04
C ALA A 694 48.78 -18.92 -52.44
N ASP A 695 48.69 -17.92 -53.32
CA ASP A 695 49.27 -17.97 -54.66
C ASP A 695 50.80 -18.04 -54.62
N VAL A 696 51.42 -17.25 -53.73
CA VAL A 696 52.88 -17.24 -53.51
C VAL A 696 53.35 -18.59 -52.95
N LEU A 697 52.65 -19.13 -51.95
CA LEU A 697 53.01 -20.40 -51.31
C LEU A 697 52.74 -21.61 -52.21
N SER A 698 51.68 -21.58 -53.03
CA SER A 698 51.33 -22.68 -53.93
C SER A 698 52.44 -22.96 -54.94
N LEU A 699 53.08 -21.90 -55.47
CA LEU A 699 54.24 -21.99 -56.37
C LEU A 699 55.49 -22.55 -55.70
N GLN A 700 55.66 -22.33 -54.38
CA GLN A 700 56.81 -22.85 -53.63
C GLN A 700 56.69 -24.36 -53.35
N TYR A 701 55.49 -24.84 -52.99
CA TYR A 701 55.28 -26.22 -52.55
C TYR A 701 54.92 -27.22 -53.68
N GLU A 702 54.75 -26.75 -54.92
CA GLU A 702 54.34 -27.60 -56.06
C GLU A 702 55.41 -28.63 -56.47
N SER A 703 56.67 -28.49 -56.01
CA SER A 703 57.81 -29.30 -56.49
C SER A 703 58.47 -30.24 -55.47
N GLU A 704 58.03 -30.28 -54.19
CA GLU A 704 58.87 -30.88 -53.13
C GLU A 704 58.40 -32.22 -52.53
N SER A 705 57.12 -32.66 -52.68
CA SER A 705 56.61 -33.90 -52.05
C SER A 705 55.14 -34.21 -52.40
N ASP A 706 54.68 -35.46 -52.24
CA ASP A 706 53.23 -35.82 -52.27
C ASP A 706 52.39 -35.01 -51.26
N ARG A 707 52.95 -34.67 -50.10
CA ARG A 707 52.31 -33.75 -49.15
C ARG A 707 52.29 -32.31 -49.66
N GLY A 708 53.32 -31.88 -50.40
CA GLY A 708 53.40 -30.57 -51.03
C GLY A 708 52.33 -30.38 -52.11
N ARG A 709 52.06 -31.41 -52.92
CA ARG A 709 50.98 -31.40 -53.92
C ARG A 709 49.58 -31.28 -53.30
N ASN A 710 49.33 -31.95 -52.17
CA ASN A 710 48.07 -31.80 -51.43
C ASN A 710 47.93 -30.40 -50.81
N LEU A 711 49.01 -29.85 -50.26
CA LEU A 711 49.03 -28.48 -49.73
C LEU A 711 48.79 -27.43 -50.83
N ALA A 712 49.41 -27.60 -52.00
CA ALA A 712 49.18 -26.75 -53.16
C ALA A 712 47.73 -26.84 -53.67
N GLY A 713 47.09 -28.01 -53.58
CA GLY A 713 45.66 -28.19 -53.85
C GLY A 713 44.77 -27.35 -52.93
N LEU A 714 45.00 -27.39 -51.61
CA LEU A 714 44.27 -26.60 -50.62
C LEU A 714 44.48 -25.09 -50.81
N LEU A 715 45.70 -24.66 -51.14
CA LEU A 715 46.01 -23.25 -51.42
C LEU A 715 45.29 -22.74 -52.68
N ARG A 716 45.08 -23.58 -53.70
CA ARG A 716 44.25 -23.25 -54.88
C ARG A 716 42.78 -23.08 -54.53
N GLU A 717 42.25 -23.84 -53.56
CA GLU A 717 40.89 -23.65 -53.08
C GLU A 717 40.73 -22.32 -52.32
N VAL A 718 41.70 -21.96 -51.48
CA VAL A 718 41.74 -20.65 -50.80
C VAL A 718 41.78 -19.50 -51.83
N LYS A 719 42.57 -19.64 -52.91
CA LYS A 719 42.59 -18.70 -54.03
C LYS A 719 41.22 -18.58 -54.72
N ALA A 720 40.54 -19.69 -54.97
CA ALA A 720 39.21 -19.70 -55.58
C ALA A 720 38.12 -19.09 -54.68
N LEU A 721 38.29 -19.19 -53.36
CA LEU A 721 37.43 -18.52 -52.37
C LEU A 721 37.67 -17.01 -52.36
N GLY A 722 38.93 -16.56 -52.42
CA GLY A 722 39.26 -15.13 -52.54
C GLY A 722 38.71 -14.48 -53.82
N ILE A 723 38.81 -15.14 -54.97
CA ILE A 723 38.25 -14.63 -56.24
C ILE A 723 36.72 -14.46 -56.14
N ARG A 724 36.02 -15.41 -55.50
CA ARG A 724 34.58 -15.30 -55.26
C ARG A 724 34.24 -14.19 -54.26
N ALA A 725 35.06 -13.99 -53.23
CA ALA A 725 34.88 -12.90 -52.28
C ALA A 725 34.97 -11.51 -52.93
N LYS A 726 35.65 -11.39 -54.08
CA LYS A 726 35.77 -10.12 -54.83
C LYS A 726 34.43 -9.55 -55.31
N SER A 727 33.40 -10.38 -55.50
CA SER A 727 32.07 -9.89 -55.89
C SER A 727 31.29 -9.22 -54.75
N TYR A 728 31.83 -9.25 -53.52
CA TYR A 728 31.20 -8.71 -52.31
C TYR A 728 31.87 -7.42 -51.80
N MET A 729 32.91 -6.93 -52.48
CA MET A 729 33.55 -5.63 -52.25
C MET A 729 32.92 -4.55 -53.14
#